data_AF-A0A936SXY5-F1
#
_entry.id   AF-A0A936SXY5-F1
#
_cell.length_a   1.000
_cell.length_b   1.000
_cell.length_c   1.000
_cell.angle_alpha   90.00
_cell.angle_beta   90.00
_cell.angle_gamma   90.00
#
_symmetry.space_group_name_H-M   'P 1'
#
loop_
_entity.id
_entity.type
_entity.pdbx_description
1 polymer ?
#
loop_
_entity_poly.entity_id
_entity_poly.type
_entity_poly.pdbx_seq_one_letter_code
_entity_poly.pdbx_strand_id
1 'polypeptide(L)'
;MTTRQFRSSFFLFSLLGIAGCGGTTTTPVVNPAAPAKPRAEQAPSNKADMVVAAPVAQPEPALPTKVTSLFQFIGADTPVIVNVPRLDKVVAALDAETREAITKELLDKIGKESRFEAAVAKSLIESFDGAVIFADPKKKDAGAKKAAEDAACLAARFRDPRPVELALSAKAVERDGARFTITNEKDADNPPAHGVWLADSGVLLGCATREALAQSLSVATGALPSYTSSRRYVAERANDVFVSVDMHPILGDSVEKGSDLFASLTTPGQSLGLDLRLNLYGSSYPPVGSVIAPASQDVIGQMPKGTIGALGVSLKRAAGKDLVSIITMYDKALDTNKLRVAKEGAAELGLDLADIDGALGDDFAVGVYRDPKKKFDFDKSDGLAHMAVVFAIATKDEAAHKKIWNVVTTMVKKKPKEASVRGNVIESVENPQKKKKEFVRIESRKGVVVIGTGDKAIVKEALAKFGKAKETLASTAAFADARAKEKPATHVLGYLDGATLQALVEAKGDKTSAGALGPAFLSLTLGPTDRGLELALGGGGAMGLIGTGAALAVSGMKSYLAKSKAAEAKSTLYFMASSARRAYHEGKGTPNNLCKSSVPVPATIPKGTTHTPTMGAGSDWDSGDATTGWKCLGYFTTETLRYQYQYIQGSGYKGPKRGGPDPGKDGFEVSAEGDLDGDGKTSLFTKTGKIVNGELVLDDDVFSSDPTE
;
A
#
# COMPACT_ATOMS: atom_id res chain seq x y z
N MET A 1 -6.39 -16.22 -34.72
CA MET A 1 -6.45 -14.85 -34.17
C MET A 1 -7.48 -14.72 -33.03
N THR A 2 -7.61 -15.74 -32.18
CA THR A 2 -8.65 -15.83 -31.14
C THR A 2 -8.09 -16.61 -29.94
N THR A 3 -7.38 -15.91 -29.03
CA THR A 3 -7.11 -16.29 -27.61
C THR A 3 -6.04 -15.36 -27.02
N ARG A 4 -6.35 -14.07 -26.75
CA ARG A 4 -5.37 -13.20 -26.05
C ARG A 4 -5.91 -12.16 -25.05
N GLN A 5 -7.20 -12.17 -24.71
CA GLN A 5 -7.76 -11.22 -23.72
C GLN A 5 -7.98 -11.79 -22.30
N PHE A 6 -7.39 -12.92 -21.92
CA PHE A 6 -7.68 -13.58 -20.62
C PHE A 6 -6.60 -13.45 -19.54
N ARG A 7 -5.77 -12.41 -19.58
CA ARG A 7 -4.78 -12.14 -18.52
C ARG A 7 -4.76 -10.65 -18.23
N SER A 8 -5.48 -10.21 -17.19
CA SER A 8 -5.17 -9.04 -16.32
C SER A 8 -6.30 -8.65 -15.33
N SER A 9 -7.52 -9.21 -15.42
CA SER A 9 -8.67 -8.72 -14.62
C SER A 9 -9.30 -9.79 -13.71
N PHE A 10 -8.51 -10.48 -12.90
CA PHE A 10 -9.01 -11.47 -11.92
C PHE A 10 -8.87 -10.95 -10.48
N PHE A 11 -9.82 -10.13 -10.04
CA PHE A 11 -10.22 -9.97 -8.64
C PHE A 11 -11.69 -9.51 -8.64
N LEU A 12 -12.58 -10.38 -8.13
CA LEU A 12 -14.05 -10.30 -8.07
C LEU A 12 -14.82 -10.28 -9.41
N PHE A 13 -15.70 -11.29 -9.57
CA PHE A 13 -16.70 -11.53 -10.64
C PHE A 13 -16.17 -11.97 -12.02
N SER A 14 -16.00 -13.29 -12.16
CA SER A 14 -15.90 -13.98 -13.46
C SER A 14 -16.88 -15.15 -13.52
N LEU A 15 -18.16 -14.79 -13.61
CA LEU A 15 -19.24 -15.71 -14.00
C LEU A 15 -20.24 -14.94 -14.86
N LEU A 16 -19.75 -14.25 -15.91
CA LEU A 16 -20.51 -13.62 -16.99
C LEU A 16 -19.52 -12.99 -17.99
N GLY A 17 -19.49 -13.46 -19.24
CA GLY A 17 -18.68 -12.83 -20.28
C GLY A 17 -18.37 -13.73 -21.47
N ILE A 18 -19.36 -14.00 -22.33
CA ILE A 18 -19.16 -14.39 -23.74
C ILE A 18 -20.32 -13.85 -24.61
N ALA A 19 -19.92 -13.13 -25.67
CA ALA A 19 -20.66 -12.75 -26.90
C ALA A 19 -21.22 -11.32 -26.98
N GLY A 20 -20.90 -10.61 -28.08
CA GLY A 20 -21.62 -9.42 -28.54
C GLY A 20 -20.76 -8.32 -29.17
N CYS A 21 -20.26 -8.52 -30.40
CA CYS A 21 -19.80 -7.41 -31.26
C CYS A 21 -21.01 -6.83 -32.02
N GLY A 22 -21.19 -5.51 -31.99
CA GLY A 22 -22.17 -4.80 -32.84
C GLY A 22 -22.27 -3.33 -32.45
N GLY A 23 -21.58 -2.46 -33.19
CA GLY A 23 -21.54 -1.02 -32.93
C GLY A 23 -22.72 -0.27 -33.52
N THR A 24 -23.15 0.80 -32.81
CA THR A 24 -23.83 1.94 -33.41
C THR A 24 -23.25 3.24 -32.84
N THR A 25 -22.93 4.16 -33.74
CA THR A 25 -22.38 5.49 -33.48
C THR A 25 -23.48 6.48 -33.10
N THR A 26 -23.38 7.10 -31.93
CA THR A 26 -24.16 8.29 -31.58
C THR A 26 -23.25 9.52 -31.49
N THR A 27 -23.63 10.57 -32.22
CA THR A 27 -23.00 11.89 -32.28
C THR A 27 -23.04 12.61 -30.92
N PRO A 28 -22.03 13.45 -30.60
CA PRO A 28 -22.02 14.22 -29.36
C PRO A 28 -22.95 15.43 -29.43
N VAL A 29 -23.74 15.60 -28.38
CA VAL A 29 -24.54 16.80 -28.10
C VAL A 29 -23.61 17.91 -27.61
N VAL A 30 -23.64 19.05 -28.29
CA VAL A 30 -22.92 20.27 -27.93
C VAL A 30 -23.65 20.95 -26.77
N ASN A 31 -22.99 21.07 -25.62
CA ASN A 31 -23.46 21.90 -24.51
C ASN A 31 -23.07 23.37 -24.72
N PRO A 32 -23.97 24.33 -24.43
CA PRO A 32 -23.70 25.75 -24.63
C PRO A 32 -22.71 26.30 -23.59
N ALA A 33 -21.87 27.22 -24.05
CA ALA A 33 -20.79 27.85 -23.30
C ALA A 33 -21.28 28.61 -22.06
N ALA A 34 -20.54 28.47 -20.96
CA ALA A 34 -20.70 29.28 -19.76
C ALA A 34 -20.25 30.74 -20.03
N PRO A 35 -20.92 31.74 -19.45
CA PRO A 35 -20.57 33.15 -19.66
C PRO A 35 -19.24 33.50 -19.00
N ALA A 36 -18.41 34.24 -19.75
CA ALA A 36 -17.11 34.72 -19.32
C ALA A 36 -17.22 35.66 -18.10
N LYS A 37 -16.39 35.42 -17.08
CA LYS A 37 -16.21 36.34 -15.95
C LYS A 37 -15.52 37.63 -16.42
N PRO A 38 -15.93 38.81 -15.93
CA PRO A 38 -15.29 40.08 -16.27
C PRO A 38 -13.86 40.13 -15.73
N ARG A 39 -12.96 40.57 -16.61
CA ARG A 39 -11.54 40.80 -16.36
C ARG A 39 -11.39 41.99 -15.42
N ALA A 40 -10.92 41.75 -14.20
CA ALA A 40 -10.57 42.81 -13.26
C ALA A 40 -9.37 43.61 -13.78
N GLU A 41 -9.54 44.92 -13.79
CA GLU A 41 -8.60 45.94 -14.24
C GLU A 41 -7.40 46.01 -13.27
N GLN A 42 -6.19 45.81 -13.81
CA GLN A 42 -4.94 45.91 -13.03
C GLN A 42 -4.60 47.39 -12.83
N ALA A 43 -4.64 47.83 -11.57
CA ALA A 43 -4.10 49.12 -11.16
C ALA A 43 -2.56 49.11 -11.23
N PRO A 44 -1.93 50.25 -11.59
CA PRO A 44 -0.47 50.35 -11.76
C PRO A 44 0.27 50.20 -10.42
N SER A 45 1.24 49.29 -10.37
CA SER A 45 2.11 49.13 -9.20
C SER A 45 3.17 50.23 -9.15
N ASN A 46 2.99 51.22 -8.28
CA ASN A 46 4.08 52.09 -7.86
C ASN A 46 4.92 51.34 -6.82
N LYS A 47 6.07 50.80 -7.23
CA LYS A 47 7.13 50.36 -6.31
C LYS A 47 7.81 51.61 -5.74
N ALA A 48 7.33 52.08 -4.60
CA ALA A 48 8.12 52.90 -3.70
C ALA A 48 8.98 51.98 -2.83
N ASP A 49 10.28 52.24 -2.76
CA ASP A 49 11.23 51.55 -1.90
C ASP A 49 10.85 51.75 -0.42
N MET A 50 10.06 50.83 0.13
CA MET A 50 9.83 50.76 1.57
C MET A 50 11.07 50.17 2.22
N VAL A 51 11.76 51.01 2.98
CA VAL A 51 12.77 50.58 3.96
C VAL A 51 12.10 49.61 4.93
N VAL A 52 12.37 48.32 4.78
CA VAL A 52 11.90 47.28 5.69
C VAL A 52 12.59 47.52 7.03
N ALA A 53 11.84 48.03 8.01
CA ALA A 53 12.33 48.17 9.38
C ALA A 53 12.87 46.82 9.86
N ALA A 54 14.01 46.84 10.56
CA ALA A 54 14.60 45.62 11.12
C ALA A 54 13.53 44.83 11.89
N PRO A 55 13.44 43.50 11.71
CA PRO A 55 12.43 42.69 12.36
C PRO A 55 12.50 42.90 13.87
N VAL A 56 11.42 43.40 14.46
CA VAL A 56 11.28 43.56 15.91
C VAL A 56 11.51 42.18 16.54
N ALA A 57 12.51 42.08 17.41
CA ALA A 57 12.82 40.84 18.11
C ALA A 57 11.56 40.35 18.82
N GLN A 58 11.05 39.17 18.44
CA GLN A 58 9.88 38.63 19.11
C GLN A 58 10.24 38.30 20.57
N PRO A 59 9.41 38.70 21.54
CA PRO A 59 9.66 38.41 22.94
C PRO A 59 9.82 36.90 23.13
N GLU A 60 10.81 36.52 23.93
CA GLU A 60 11.10 35.12 24.19
C GLU A 60 9.91 34.45 24.91
N PRO A 61 9.42 33.29 24.44
CA PRO A 61 8.22 32.68 25.00
C PRO A 61 8.44 32.27 26.46
N ALA A 62 7.43 32.55 27.29
CA ALA A 62 7.43 32.18 28.71
C ALA A 62 7.54 30.66 28.89
N LEU A 63 8.13 30.24 30.00
CA LEU A 63 8.19 28.83 30.37
C LEU A 63 6.89 28.41 31.08
N PRO A 64 6.36 27.20 30.84
CA PRO A 64 5.18 26.73 31.53
C PRO A 64 5.48 26.51 33.03
N THR A 65 4.58 26.96 33.90
CA THR A 65 4.71 26.82 35.36
C THR A 65 4.31 25.45 35.88
N LYS A 66 3.55 24.68 35.11
CA LYS A 66 3.09 23.33 35.45
C LYS A 66 2.90 22.49 34.21
N VAL A 67 3.49 21.30 34.18
CA VAL A 67 3.34 20.35 33.09
C VAL A 67 2.62 19.09 33.58
N THR A 68 1.33 18.96 33.29
CA THR A 68 0.54 17.77 33.66
C THR A 68 0.65 16.66 32.62
N SER A 69 0.86 16.99 31.35
CA SER A 69 0.92 16.04 30.25
C SER A 69 1.95 16.44 29.20
N LEU A 70 2.68 15.48 28.64
CA LEU A 70 3.62 15.74 27.53
C LEU A 70 2.89 16.22 26.26
N PHE A 71 1.60 15.91 26.10
CA PHE A 71 0.77 16.39 25.00
C PHE A 71 0.48 17.91 25.06
N GLN A 72 0.85 18.59 26.16
CA GLN A 72 0.74 20.06 26.27
C GLN A 72 1.76 20.80 25.41
N PHE A 73 2.83 20.14 24.95
CA PHE A 73 3.83 20.77 24.07
C PHE A 73 3.48 20.67 22.58
N ILE A 74 2.44 19.91 22.23
CA ILE A 74 2.14 19.50 20.86
C ILE A 74 0.94 20.29 20.37
N GLY A 75 1.04 20.94 19.21
CA GLY A 75 -0.08 21.68 18.64
C GLY A 75 -1.28 20.78 18.31
N ALA A 76 -2.49 21.35 18.35
CA ALA A 76 -3.74 20.63 18.03
C ALA A 76 -3.73 19.95 16.65
N ASP A 77 -3.04 20.57 15.68
CA ASP A 77 -2.99 20.15 14.29
C ASP A 77 -1.63 19.52 13.91
N THR A 78 -0.77 19.19 14.87
CA THR A 78 0.57 18.64 14.58
C THR A 78 0.48 17.33 13.79
N PRO A 79 1.02 17.26 12.55
CA PRO A 79 0.78 16.14 11.66
C PRO A 79 1.27 14.81 12.21
N VAL A 80 2.53 14.73 12.65
CA VAL A 80 3.15 13.47 13.09
C VAL A 80 3.37 13.50 14.59
N ILE A 81 2.89 12.46 15.30
CA ILE A 81 3.04 12.29 16.75
C ILE A 81 3.37 10.83 17.02
N VAL A 82 4.38 10.58 17.84
CA VAL A 82 4.77 9.26 18.35
C VAL A 82 4.80 9.33 19.88
N ASN A 83 3.87 8.64 20.53
CA ASN A 83 3.84 8.50 21.98
C ASN A 83 4.58 7.22 22.38
N VAL A 84 5.53 7.37 23.29
CA VAL A 84 6.25 6.29 23.94
C VAL A 84 5.94 6.39 25.43
N PRO A 85 4.95 5.67 25.96
CA PRO A 85 4.64 5.67 27.38
C PRO A 85 5.80 5.04 28.16
N ARG A 86 5.62 4.91 29.48
CA ARG A 86 6.57 4.21 30.33
C ARG A 86 6.92 2.83 29.78
N LEU A 87 8.23 2.58 29.66
CA LEU A 87 8.75 1.33 29.12
C LEU A 87 8.35 0.13 29.97
N ASP A 88 8.15 0.28 31.28
CA ASP A 88 7.80 -0.84 32.16
C ASP A 88 6.50 -1.54 31.75
N LYS A 89 5.49 -0.81 31.27
CA LYS A 89 4.24 -1.40 30.77
C LYS A 89 4.44 -2.20 29.48
N VAL A 90 5.21 -1.63 28.55
CA VAL A 90 5.50 -2.27 27.25
C VAL A 90 6.36 -3.51 27.48
N VAL A 91 7.40 -3.36 28.29
CA VAL A 91 8.35 -4.40 28.67
C VAL A 91 7.68 -5.51 29.48
N ALA A 92 6.74 -5.18 30.38
CA ALA A 92 5.97 -6.16 31.13
C ALA A 92 5.08 -7.03 30.23
N ALA A 93 4.65 -6.52 29.08
CA ALA A 93 3.88 -7.26 28.09
C ALA A 93 4.74 -8.13 27.16
N LEU A 94 6.07 -7.98 27.20
CA LEU A 94 7.04 -8.80 26.49
C LEU A 94 7.51 -9.97 27.36
N ASP A 95 7.82 -11.09 26.71
CA ASP A 95 8.51 -12.21 27.35
C ASP A 95 9.93 -11.80 27.80
N ALA A 96 10.52 -12.59 28.70
CA ALA A 96 11.80 -12.26 29.33
C ALA A 96 12.97 -12.17 28.33
N GLU A 97 12.98 -13.03 27.31
CA GLU A 97 14.05 -13.07 26.30
C GLU A 97 13.98 -11.83 25.40
N THR A 98 12.80 -11.50 24.88
CA THR A 98 12.59 -10.30 24.06
C THR A 98 12.92 -9.02 24.84
N ARG A 99 12.55 -8.98 26.13
CA ARG A 99 12.87 -7.87 27.03
C ARG A 99 14.38 -7.66 27.18
N GLU A 100 15.14 -8.73 27.42
CA GLU A 100 16.59 -8.65 27.58
C GLU A 100 17.26 -8.20 26.27
N ALA A 101 16.84 -8.76 25.13
CA ALA A 101 17.34 -8.40 23.82
C ALA A 101 17.13 -6.91 23.50
N ILE A 102 15.91 -6.40 23.70
CA ILE A 102 15.59 -4.97 23.45
C ILE A 102 16.38 -4.07 24.40
N THR A 103 16.46 -4.43 25.69
CA THR A 103 17.20 -3.64 26.69
C THR A 103 18.68 -3.57 26.31
N LYS A 104 19.27 -4.69 25.90
CA LYS A 104 20.67 -4.75 25.46
C LYS A 104 20.89 -3.93 24.19
N GLU A 105 20.04 -4.07 23.17
CA GLU A 105 20.19 -3.30 21.93
C GLU A 105 20.04 -1.79 22.18
N LEU A 106 19.09 -1.39 23.03
CA LEU A 106 18.89 -0.01 23.39
C LEU A 106 20.10 0.56 24.14
N LEU A 107 20.65 -0.18 25.11
CA LEU A 107 21.87 0.20 25.83
C LEU A 107 23.08 0.28 24.89
N ASP A 108 23.24 -0.67 23.97
CA ASP A 108 24.34 -0.68 23.00
C ASP A 108 24.24 0.51 22.02
N LYS A 109 23.04 0.83 21.53
CA LYS A 109 22.82 1.98 20.65
C LYS A 109 23.05 3.30 21.38
N ILE A 110 22.47 3.47 22.57
CA ILE A 110 22.69 4.66 23.38
C ILE A 110 24.19 4.78 23.72
N GLY A 111 24.85 3.72 24.16
CA GLY A 111 26.28 3.76 24.47
C GLY A 111 27.17 4.15 23.28
N LYS A 112 26.84 3.67 22.07
CA LYS A 112 27.60 3.98 20.84
C LYS A 112 27.33 5.39 20.32
N GLU A 113 26.11 5.88 20.40
CA GLU A 113 25.69 7.13 19.74
C GLU A 113 25.68 8.34 20.68
N SER A 114 25.34 8.16 21.96
CA SER A 114 24.97 9.27 22.84
C SER A 114 26.15 10.02 23.48
N ARG A 115 27.40 9.57 23.27
CA ARG A 115 28.61 10.06 23.96
C ARG A 115 28.54 10.01 25.51
N PHE A 116 27.47 9.47 26.09
CA PHE A 116 27.31 9.35 27.53
C PHE A 116 28.09 8.14 28.06
N GLU A 117 28.59 8.26 29.29
CA GLU A 117 29.07 7.09 30.02
C GLU A 117 27.92 6.09 30.20
N ALA A 118 28.23 4.80 30.13
CA ALA A 118 27.24 3.73 30.24
C ALA A 118 26.38 3.82 31.52
N ALA A 119 26.95 4.32 32.62
CA ALA A 119 26.23 4.54 33.88
C ALA A 119 25.16 5.64 33.77
N VAL A 120 25.45 6.73 33.04
CA VAL A 120 24.50 7.82 32.79
C VAL A 120 23.40 7.35 31.85
N ALA A 121 23.76 6.66 30.77
CA ALA A 121 22.80 6.05 29.84
C ALA A 121 21.83 5.11 30.57
N LYS A 122 22.34 4.23 31.43
CA LYS A 122 21.53 3.34 32.26
C LYS A 122 20.60 4.13 33.19
N SER A 123 21.11 5.14 33.89
CA SER A 123 20.31 5.96 34.82
C SER A 123 19.22 6.77 34.10
N LEU A 124 19.48 7.23 32.87
CA LEU A 124 18.49 7.88 32.02
C LEU A 124 17.35 6.92 31.64
N ILE A 125 17.69 5.69 31.24
CA ILE A 125 16.68 4.66 30.91
C ILE A 125 15.86 4.29 32.15
N GLU A 126 16.49 4.12 33.31
CA GLU A 126 15.81 3.78 34.57
C GLU A 126 14.90 4.92 35.06
N SER A 127 15.29 6.17 34.85
CA SER A 127 14.50 7.34 35.25
C SER A 127 13.41 7.71 34.24
N PHE A 128 13.46 7.21 33.00
CA PHE A 128 12.50 7.50 31.94
C PHE A 128 11.05 7.15 32.33
N ASP A 129 10.15 8.12 32.23
CA ASP A 129 8.72 7.99 32.51
C ASP A 129 7.85 8.07 31.25
N GLY A 130 8.43 8.43 30.10
CA GLY A 130 7.74 8.49 28.83
C GLY A 130 8.24 9.64 27.95
N ALA A 131 7.93 9.56 26.66
CA ALA A 131 8.23 10.60 25.70
C ALA A 131 7.14 10.74 24.65
N VAL A 132 7.07 11.92 24.05
CA VAL A 132 6.34 12.16 22.81
C VAL A 132 7.29 12.82 21.81
N ILE A 133 7.41 12.23 20.63
CA ILE A 133 8.11 12.79 19.48
C ILE A 133 7.04 13.37 18.56
N PHE A 134 7.25 14.57 18.03
CA PHE A 134 6.28 15.20 17.15
C PHE A 134 6.96 16.11 16.12
N ALA A 135 6.32 16.30 14.97
CA ALA A 135 6.84 17.16 13.92
C ALA A 135 5.71 17.95 13.24
N ASP A 136 5.94 19.26 13.05
CA ASP A 136 5.00 20.20 12.41
C ASP A 136 5.60 20.81 11.12
N PRO A 137 5.66 20.05 10.02
CA PRO A 137 6.24 20.53 8.76
C PRO A 137 5.38 21.65 8.16
N LYS A 138 5.81 22.91 8.32
CA LYS A 138 5.09 24.09 7.81
C LYS A 138 5.18 24.31 6.29
N LYS A 139 5.96 23.51 5.54
CA LYS A 139 6.21 23.73 4.10
C LYS A 139 5.61 22.61 3.26
N LYS A 140 4.69 22.97 2.35
CA LYS A 140 4.18 22.07 1.29
C LYS A 140 5.26 21.68 0.26
N ASP A 141 6.34 22.48 0.13
CA ASP A 141 7.29 22.36 -0.99
C ASP A 141 8.68 21.80 -0.60
N ALA A 142 8.99 21.68 0.69
CA ALA A 142 10.22 21.04 1.14
C ALA A 142 9.92 19.54 1.25
N GLY A 143 10.65 18.69 0.52
CA GLY A 143 10.43 17.24 0.53
C GLY A 143 10.14 16.72 1.95
N ALA A 144 9.04 15.97 2.11
CA ALA A 144 8.40 15.70 3.41
C ALA A 144 9.36 15.21 4.50
N LYS A 145 10.42 14.48 4.12
CA LYS A 145 11.48 14.02 5.02
C LYS A 145 12.24 15.17 5.68
N LYS A 146 12.83 16.09 4.89
CA LYS A 146 13.63 17.20 5.41
C LYS A 146 12.76 18.16 6.23
N ALA A 147 11.55 18.42 5.77
CA ALA A 147 10.60 19.26 6.51
C ALA A 147 10.22 18.66 7.87
N ALA A 148 10.11 17.33 7.95
CA ALA A 148 9.87 16.63 9.21
C ALA A 148 11.11 16.66 10.12
N GLU A 149 12.31 16.49 9.58
CA GLU A 149 13.59 16.58 10.32
C GLU A 149 13.80 17.98 10.91
N ASP A 150 13.59 19.04 10.10
CA ASP A 150 13.77 20.44 10.52
C ASP A 150 12.70 20.90 11.55
N ALA A 151 11.57 20.20 11.62
CA ALA A 151 10.45 20.53 12.51
C ALA A 151 10.26 19.53 13.66
N ALA A 152 11.18 18.58 13.84
CA ALA A 152 11.06 17.55 14.85
C ALA A 152 11.32 18.11 16.25
N CYS A 153 10.47 17.71 17.19
CA CYS A 153 10.60 17.94 18.62
C CYS A 153 10.40 16.64 19.41
N LEU A 154 11.02 16.58 20.58
CA LEU A 154 10.94 15.51 21.57
C LEU A 154 10.61 16.15 22.92
N ALA A 155 9.53 15.71 23.55
CA ALA A 155 9.24 15.99 24.95
C ALA A 155 9.36 14.69 25.75
N ALA A 156 10.28 14.60 26.69
CA ALA A 156 10.51 13.42 27.53
C ALA A 156 10.36 13.77 29.01
N ARG A 157 9.76 12.86 29.79
CA ARG A 157 9.62 12.99 31.25
C ARG A 157 10.53 11.99 31.96
N PHE A 158 11.16 12.46 33.04
CA PHE A 158 12.05 11.68 33.88
C PHE A 158 11.62 11.80 35.34
N ARG A 159 11.65 10.67 36.06
CA ARG A 159 11.33 10.58 37.50
C ARG A 159 12.44 11.14 38.37
N ASP A 160 13.69 10.99 37.93
CA ASP A 160 14.87 11.52 38.59
C ASP A 160 15.49 12.58 37.68
N PRO A 161 15.59 13.85 38.12
CA PRO A 161 16.21 14.91 37.32
C PRO A 161 17.73 14.77 37.20
N ARG A 162 18.40 14.06 38.13
CA ARG A 162 19.87 14.05 38.23
C ARG A 162 20.57 13.51 36.99
N PRO A 163 20.13 12.39 36.37
CA PRO A 163 20.77 11.89 35.15
C PRO A 163 20.66 12.87 33.97
N VAL A 164 19.57 13.64 33.91
CA VAL A 164 19.37 14.66 32.86
C VAL A 164 20.28 15.85 33.10
N GLU A 165 20.37 16.35 34.34
CA GLU A 165 21.29 17.44 34.69
C GLU A 165 22.75 17.07 34.37
N LEU A 166 23.14 15.83 34.67
CA LEU A 166 24.47 15.32 34.34
C LEU A 166 24.69 15.27 32.81
N ALA A 167 23.71 14.78 32.05
CA ALA A 167 23.78 14.76 30.59
C ALA A 167 23.88 16.18 30.00
N LEU A 168 23.13 17.14 30.55
CA LEU A 168 23.16 18.55 30.13
C LEU A 168 24.41 19.32 30.59
N SER A 169 25.25 18.72 31.45
CA SER A 169 26.55 19.29 31.82
C SER A 169 27.67 18.93 30.84
N ALA A 170 27.37 18.12 29.82
CA ALA A 170 28.34 17.74 28.80
C ALA A 170 28.83 18.95 28.00
N LYS A 171 30.11 18.95 27.61
CA LYS A 171 30.77 20.06 26.91
C LYS A 171 30.06 20.51 25.62
N ALA A 172 29.35 19.61 24.95
CA ALA A 172 28.61 19.89 23.71
C ALA A 172 27.26 20.63 23.95
N VAL A 173 26.92 20.95 25.20
CA VAL A 173 25.66 21.58 25.60
C VAL A 173 25.96 22.96 26.17
N GLU A 174 25.47 24.00 25.50
CA GLU A 174 25.49 25.37 25.99
C GLU A 174 24.18 25.65 26.73
N ARG A 175 24.24 26.10 27.99
CA ARG A 175 23.05 26.38 28.82
C ARG A 175 22.88 27.87 29.08
N ASP A 176 21.63 28.31 29.03
CA ASP A 176 21.18 29.62 29.50
C ASP A 176 19.95 29.42 30.41
N GLY A 177 20.22 29.28 31.71
CA GLY A 177 19.21 28.89 32.70
C GLY A 177 18.59 27.53 32.39
N ALA A 178 17.27 27.52 32.14
CA ALA A 178 16.52 26.33 31.76
C ALA A 178 16.69 25.97 30.27
N ARG A 179 17.16 26.91 29.44
CA ARG A 179 17.33 26.71 27.99
C ARG A 179 18.69 26.10 27.71
N PHE A 180 18.78 25.33 26.64
CA PHE A 180 20.05 24.80 26.17
C PHE A 180 20.12 24.69 24.64
N THR A 181 21.34 24.67 24.12
CA THR A 181 21.64 24.40 22.71
C THR A 181 22.69 23.30 22.65
N ILE A 182 22.46 22.28 21.81
CA ILE A 182 23.40 21.19 21.58
C ILE A 182 24.09 21.45 20.24
N THR A 183 25.41 21.62 20.27
CA THR A 183 26.21 21.84 19.06
C THR A 183 26.91 20.54 18.65
N ASN A 184 26.90 20.22 17.36
CA ASN A 184 27.64 19.06 16.86
C ASN A 184 29.03 19.51 16.36
N GLU A 185 30.04 19.43 17.24
CA GLU A 185 31.43 19.80 16.90
C GLU A 185 31.99 19.04 15.67
N LYS A 186 31.44 17.87 15.31
CA LYS A 186 31.95 17.03 14.23
C LYS A 186 31.27 17.27 12.89
N ASP A 187 30.16 17.99 12.87
CA ASP A 187 29.31 18.14 11.70
C ASP A 187 28.75 19.56 11.68
N ALA A 188 29.55 20.48 11.13
CA ALA A 188 29.18 21.89 11.01
C ALA A 188 27.94 22.10 10.12
N ASP A 189 27.57 21.10 9.32
CA ASP A 189 26.39 21.12 8.46
C ASP A 189 25.12 20.67 9.18
N ASN A 190 25.23 20.10 10.39
CA ASN A 190 24.08 19.66 11.17
C ASN A 190 23.62 20.79 12.10
N PRO A 191 22.39 21.32 11.93
CA PRO A 191 21.92 22.44 12.73
C PRO A 191 21.91 22.09 14.23
N PRO A 192 22.23 23.06 15.10
CA PRO A 192 22.18 22.84 16.53
C PRO A 192 20.75 22.49 16.97
N ALA A 193 20.62 21.54 17.90
CA ALA A 193 19.33 21.27 18.53
C ALA A 193 19.11 22.25 19.68
N HIS A 194 17.88 22.72 19.86
CA HIS A 194 17.50 23.69 20.89
C HIS A 194 16.54 23.06 21.88
N GLY A 195 16.67 23.35 23.17
CA GLY A 195 15.77 22.77 24.16
C GLY A 195 15.58 23.56 25.44
N VAL A 196 14.70 23.03 26.27
CA VAL A 196 14.40 23.49 27.62
C VAL A 196 14.35 22.29 28.57
N TRP A 197 14.99 22.44 29.72
CA TRP A 197 14.89 21.54 30.85
C TRP A 197 14.04 22.16 31.96
N LEU A 198 12.89 21.58 32.22
CA LEU A 198 11.93 21.99 33.25
C LEU A 198 12.10 21.07 34.47
N ALA A 199 13.13 21.34 35.27
CA ALA A 199 13.54 20.50 36.40
C ALA A 199 12.38 20.18 37.37
N ASP A 200 11.56 21.17 37.72
CA ASP A 200 10.42 21.00 38.66
C ASP A 200 9.36 20.03 38.14
N SER A 201 9.23 19.89 36.83
CA SER A 201 8.30 18.95 36.19
C SER A 201 8.99 17.67 35.71
N GLY A 202 10.33 17.59 35.82
CA GLY A 202 11.14 16.51 35.26
C GLY A 202 10.99 16.36 33.74
N VAL A 203 10.76 17.47 33.02
CA VAL A 203 10.50 17.42 31.57
C VAL A 203 11.62 18.05 30.76
N LEU A 204 12.14 17.29 29.80
CA LEU A 204 13.08 17.72 28.79
C LEU A 204 12.32 17.93 27.47
N LEU A 205 12.36 19.15 26.93
CA LEU A 205 11.86 19.48 25.60
C LEU A 205 13.04 19.83 24.70
N GLY A 206 13.22 19.13 23.58
CA GLY A 206 14.23 19.44 22.57
C GLY A 206 13.59 19.52 21.19
N CYS A 207 14.06 20.42 20.34
CA CYS A 207 13.58 20.63 18.98
C CYS A 207 14.75 20.89 18.03
N ALA A 208 14.59 20.54 16.76
CA ALA A 208 15.60 20.75 15.73
C ALA A 208 15.86 22.24 15.41
N THR A 209 14.89 23.12 15.66
CA THR A 209 14.99 24.56 15.40
C THR A 209 14.48 25.38 16.58
N ARG A 210 14.97 26.62 16.70
CA ARG A 210 14.54 27.57 17.73
C ARG A 210 13.08 27.95 17.56
N GLU A 211 12.60 28.05 16.33
CA GLU A 211 11.21 28.36 15.99
C GLU A 211 10.26 27.25 16.44
N ALA A 212 10.62 25.97 16.21
CA ALA A 212 9.83 24.83 16.66
C ALA A 212 9.77 24.75 18.19
N LEU A 213 10.88 25.07 18.88
CA LEU A 213 10.91 25.17 20.34
C LEU A 213 9.97 26.28 20.84
N ALA A 214 10.04 27.46 20.25
CA ALA A 214 9.21 28.60 20.63
C ALA A 214 7.71 28.33 20.44
N GLN A 215 7.34 27.67 19.34
CA GLN A 215 5.97 27.23 19.10
C GLN A 215 5.51 26.23 20.16
N SER A 216 6.32 25.21 20.45
CA SER A 216 5.98 24.18 21.45
C SER A 216 5.78 24.77 22.86
N LEU A 217 6.59 25.76 23.25
CA LEU A 217 6.42 26.50 24.50
C LEU A 217 5.16 27.37 24.50
N SER A 218 4.80 27.94 23.34
CA SER A 218 3.55 28.70 23.18
C SER A 218 2.32 27.79 23.35
N VAL A 219 2.38 26.53 22.90
CA VAL A 219 1.34 25.54 23.19
C VAL A 219 1.31 25.21 24.69
N ALA A 220 2.46 24.95 25.30
CA ALA A 220 2.55 24.55 26.70
C ALA A 220 2.08 25.64 27.69
N THR A 221 2.19 26.90 27.31
CA THR A 221 1.68 28.05 28.07
C THR A 221 0.20 28.35 27.79
N GLY A 222 -0.44 27.62 26.88
CA GLY A 222 -1.84 27.82 26.50
C GLY A 222 -2.07 28.97 25.52
N ALA A 223 -1.01 29.58 24.98
CA ALA A 223 -1.13 30.60 23.92
C ALA A 223 -1.57 29.99 22.58
N LEU A 224 -1.31 28.71 22.36
CA LEU A 224 -1.79 27.91 21.23
C LEU A 224 -2.54 26.67 21.72
N PRO A 225 -3.54 26.17 20.97
CA PRO A 225 -4.28 24.98 21.35
C PRO A 225 -3.38 23.73 21.28
N SER A 226 -3.46 22.89 22.32
CA SER A 226 -2.68 21.66 22.43
C SER A 226 -3.36 20.47 21.76
N TYR A 227 -2.60 19.40 21.53
CA TYR A 227 -3.08 18.14 20.98
C TYR A 227 -4.22 17.54 21.80
N THR A 228 -4.30 17.81 23.11
CA THR A 228 -5.42 17.35 23.95
C THR A 228 -6.77 17.94 23.56
N SER A 229 -6.80 19.03 22.79
CA SER A 229 -8.03 19.59 22.18
C SER A 229 -8.30 19.07 20.76
N SER A 230 -7.37 18.30 20.19
CA SER A 230 -7.51 17.72 18.85
C SER A 230 -8.56 16.63 18.84
N ARG A 231 -9.31 16.51 17.74
CA ARG A 231 -10.24 15.38 17.53
C ARG A 231 -9.53 14.03 17.45
N ARG A 232 -8.22 14.03 17.16
CA ARG A 232 -7.38 12.83 17.12
C ARG A 232 -6.94 12.36 18.51
N TYR A 233 -7.05 13.20 19.53
CA TYR A 233 -6.66 12.82 20.88
C TYR A 233 -7.73 11.95 21.54
N VAL A 234 -7.30 10.78 22.01
CA VAL A 234 -8.12 9.84 22.76
C VAL A 234 -7.44 9.62 24.10
N ALA A 235 -8.05 10.09 25.18
CA ALA A 235 -7.44 10.15 26.50
C ALA A 235 -7.00 8.77 27.01
N GLU A 236 -7.78 7.73 26.71
CA GLU A 236 -7.50 6.34 27.08
C GLU A 236 -6.18 5.84 26.47
N ARG A 237 -5.80 6.36 25.30
CA ARG A 237 -4.60 5.95 24.53
C ARG A 237 -3.35 6.72 24.89
N ALA A 238 -3.47 7.76 25.71
CA ALA A 238 -2.31 8.52 26.18
C ALA A 238 -1.28 7.64 26.92
N ASN A 239 -1.71 6.46 27.37
CA ASN A 239 -0.88 5.47 28.05
C ASN A 239 -0.35 4.34 27.13
N ASP A 240 -0.71 4.33 25.85
CA ASP A 240 -0.31 3.31 24.86
C ASP A 240 0.84 3.82 24.00
N VAL A 241 1.65 2.90 23.45
CA VAL A 241 2.60 3.26 22.39
C VAL A 241 1.79 3.51 21.13
N PHE A 242 1.86 4.72 20.58
CA PHE A 242 1.14 5.02 19.34
C PHE A 242 1.89 5.96 18.42
N VAL A 243 1.53 5.88 17.14
CA VAL A 243 1.89 6.81 16.08
C VAL A 243 0.60 7.36 15.51
N SER A 244 0.47 8.67 15.41
CA SER A 244 -0.63 9.35 14.71
C SER A 244 -0.03 10.25 13.63
N VAL A 245 -0.59 10.18 12.43
CA VAL A 245 -0.17 10.93 11.25
C VAL A 245 -1.41 11.57 10.65
N ASP A 246 -1.46 12.91 10.60
CA ASP A 246 -2.42 13.63 9.76
C ASP A 246 -1.99 13.47 8.30
N MET A 247 -2.86 12.85 7.50
CA MET A 247 -2.57 12.55 6.11
C MET A 247 -2.78 13.77 5.21
N HIS A 248 -3.55 14.77 5.63
CA HIS A 248 -3.88 15.92 4.77
C HIS A 248 -2.68 16.80 4.42
N PRO A 249 -1.80 17.20 5.36
CA PRO A 249 -0.58 17.92 5.01
C PRO A 249 0.38 17.11 4.12
N ILE A 250 0.31 15.77 4.17
CA ILE A 250 1.24 14.86 3.48
C ILE A 250 0.76 14.54 2.06
N LEU A 251 -0.52 14.22 1.90
CA LEU A 251 -1.13 13.84 0.62
C LEU A 251 -1.74 15.03 -0.12
N GLY A 252 -1.78 16.21 0.50
CA GLY A 252 -2.29 17.43 -0.08
C GLY A 252 -3.79 17.37 -0.36
N ASP A 253 -4.20 18.00 -1.46
CA ASP A 253 -5.62 18.15 -1.82
C ASP A 253 -6.28 16.84 -2.27
N SER A 254 -5.51 15.75 -2.36
CA SER A 254 -6.06 14.41 -2.68
C SER A 254 -6.88 13.83 -1.52
N VAL A 255 -6.67 14.28 -0.29
CA VAL A 255 -7.45 13.89 0.90
C VAL A 255 -8.03 15.13 1.59
N GLU A 256 -9.21 15.00 2.20
CA GLU A 256 -9.83 16.06 3.00
C GLU A 256 -9.21 16.18 4.40
N LYS A 257 -9.36 17.36 5.00
CA LYS A 257 -9.02 17.61 6.40
C LYS A 257 -9.71 16.62 7.34
N GLY A 258 -8.94 16.11 8.29
CA GLY A 258 -9.36 15.07 9.23
C GLY A 258 -8.99 13.65 8.79
N SER A 259 -8.43 13.47 7.59
CA SER A 259 -7.86 12.19 7.18
C SER A 259 -6.61 11.89 8.01
N ASP A 260 -6.54 10.73 8.65
CA ASP A 260 -5.43 10.36 9.52
C ASP A 260 -5.08 8.87 9.44
N LEU A 261 -3.82 8.57 9.72
CA LEU A 261 -3.31 7.24 9.97
C LEU A 261 -2.92 7.17 11.43
N PHE A 262 -3.50 6.23 12.16
CA PHE A 262 -3.20 5.97 13.55
C PHE A 262 -2.74 4.52 13.71
N ALA A 263 -1.63 4.28 14.39
CA ALA A 263 -1.16 2.95 14.73
C ALA A 263 -0.88 2.93 16.23
N SER A 264 -1.36 1.94 16.97
CA SER A 264 -0.98 1.77 18.37
C SER A 264 -0.72 0.32 18.72
N LEU A 265 0.26 0.11 19.60
CA LEU A 265 0.44 -1.13 20.32
C LEU A 265 -0.38 -1.01 21.60
N THR A 266 -1.47 -1.76 21.64
CA THR A 266 -2.41 -1.76 22.75
C THR A 266 -2.09 -2.95 23.66
N THR A 267 -2.35 -2.84 24.96
CA THR A 267 -2.20 -3.94 25.94
C THR A 267 -3.52 -4.34 26.60
N PRO A 268 -4.67 -4.46 25.89
CA PRO A 268 -5.91 -4.92 26.49
C PRO A 268 -5.79 -6.43 26.79
N GLY A 269 -5.54 -6.76 28.06
CA GLY A 269 -5.19 -8.12 28.46
C GLY A 269 -3.70 -8.40 28.28
N GLN A 270 -3.20 -9.50 28.84
CA GLN A 270 -1.76 -9.84 28.93
C GLN A 270 -1.01 -10.04 27.59
N SER A 271 -1.56 -9.59 26.46
CA SER A 271 -0.96 -9.70 25.13
C SER A 271 -0.92 -8.35 24.41
N LEU A 272 0.18 -8.06 23.73
CA LEU A 272 0.30 -6.93 22.82
C LEU A 272 -0.63 -7.10 21.61
N GLY A 273 -1.59 -6.19 21.46
CA GLY A 273 -2.45 -6.05 20.28
C GLY A 273 -2.02 -4.89 19.40
N LEU A 274 -2.40 -4.93 18.12
CA LEU A 274 -2.22 -3.81 17.19
C LEU A 274 -3.60 -3.18 16.90
N ASP A 275 -3.74 -1.87 17.09
CA ASP A 275 -4.87 -1.07 16.58
C ASP A 275 -4.34 -0.11 15.53
N LEU A 276 -4.55 -0.43 14.25
CA LEU A 276 -4.20 0.41 13.12
C LEU A 276 -5.49 0.98 12.52
N ARG A 277 -5.63 2.30 12.49
CA ARG A 277 -6.76 3.00 11.88
C ARG A 277 -6.28 3.86 10.73
N LEU A 278 -7.00 3.83 9.62
CA LEU A 278 -6.74 4.67 8.47
C LEU A 278 -8.06 5.32 8.06
N ASN A 279 -8.18 6.62 8.27
CA ASN A 279 -9.32 7.41 7.86
C ASN A 279 -8.89 8.27 6.67
N LEU A 280 -9.49 8.03 5.50
CA LEU A 280 -9.25 8.76 4.27
C LEU A 280 -10.56 9.36 3.79
N TYR A 281 -10.65 10.68 3.85
CA TYR A 281 -11.84 11.43 3.43
C TYR A 281 -11.57 12.13 2.11
N GLY A 282 -12.62 12.34 1.30
CA GLY A 282 -12.53 13.03 0.02
C GLY A 282 -13.24 12.30 -1.13
N SER A 283 -13.40 13.01 -2.25
CA SER A 283 -14.13 12.52 -3.42
C SER A 283 -13.54 11.25 -4.04
N SER A 284 -12.23 11.03 -3.87
CA SER A 284 -11.51 9.85 -4.35
C SER A 284 -11.64 8.62 -3.44
N TYR A 285 -12.20 8.77 -2.24
CA TYR A 285 -12.32 7.68 -1.26
C TYR A 285 -13.78 7.28 -1.08
N PRO A 286 -14.21 6.14 -1.64
CA PRO A 286 -15.61 5.73 -1.53
C PRO A 286 -15.99 5.43 -0.08
N PRO A 287 -17.21 5.82 0.35
CA PRO A 287 -17.71 5.54 1.69
C PRO A 287 -18.18 4.09 1.83
N VAL A 288 -17.27 3.13 1.77
CA VAL A 288 -17.59 1.68 1.71
C VAL A 288 -18.42 1.22 2.92
N GLY A 289 -18.14 1.75 4.11
CA GLY A 289 -18.92 1.42 5.31
C GLY A 289 -20.35 1.96 5.32
N SER A 290 -20.70 2.88 4.42
CA SER A 290 -22.09 3.35 4.23
C SER A 290 -22.96 2.40 3.41
N VAL A 291 -22.34 1.46 2.68
CA VAL A 291 -23.03 0.48 1.82
C VAL A 291 -22.87 -0.95 2.28
N ILE A 292 -21.76 -1.30 2.93
CA ILE A 292 -21.50 -2.62 3.49
C ILE A 292 -21.49 -2.54 5.02
N ALA A 293 -22.28 -3.39 5.67
CA ALA A 293 -22.33 -3.56 7.12
C ALA A 293 -21.37 -4.66 7.57
N PRO A 294 -20.91 -4.65 8.84
CA PRO A 294 -20.12 -5.75 9.39
C PRO A 294 -20.99 -7.01 9.57
N ALA A 295 -20.39 -8.18 9.37
CA ALA A 295 -21.04 -9.49 9.48
C ALA A 295 -20.24 -10.44 10.37
N SER A 296 -20.86 -11.54 10.83
CA SER A 296 -20.26 -12.49 11.77
C SER A 296 -19.12 -13.32 11.17
N GLN A 297 -18.98 -13.34 9.85
CA GLN A 297 -17.95 -14.12 9.15
C GLN A 297 -18.02 -15.62 9.48
N ASP A 298 -19.22 -16.17 9.69
CA ASP A 298 -19.39 -17.55 10.18
C ASP A 298 -18.87 -18.59 9.16
N VAL A 299 -18.89 -18.24 7.87
CA VAL A 299 -18.38 -19.10 6.79
C VAL A 299 -16.89 -19.39 6.93
N ILE A 300 -16.10 -18.46 7.48
CA ILE A 300 -14.66 -18.70 7.69
C ILE A 300 -14.42 -19.86 8.64
N GLY A 301 -15.27 -20.04 9.65
CA GLY A 301 -15.20 -21.14 10.61
C GLY A 301 -15.53 -22.51 9.99
N GLN A 302 -16.18 -22.53 8.81
CA GLN A 302 -16.52 -23.73 8.06
C GLN A 302 -15.40 -24.20 7.14
N MET A 303 -14.38 -23.37 6.91
CA MET A 303 -13.20 -23.73 6.12
C MET A 303 -12.51 -24.95 6.73
N PRO A 304 -12.00 -25.89 5.91
CA PRO A 304 -11.21 -27.01 6.41
C PRO A 304 -10.02 -26.59 7.28
N LYS A 305 -9.71 -27.38 8.32
CA LYS A 305 -8.46 -27.27 9.07
C LYS A 305 -7.25 -27.58 8.17
N GLY A 306 -6.10 -26.98 8.49
CA GLY A 306 -4.88 -27.07 7.68
C GLY A 306 -4.80 -26.02 6.55
N THR A 307 -5.61 -24.98 6.62
CA THR A 307 -5.43 -23.79 5.78
C THR A 307 -4.16 -23.04 6.20
N ILE A 308 -3.42 -22.49 5.24
CA ILE A 308 -2.31 -21.57 5.52
C ILE A 308 -2.87 -20.26 6.09
N GLY A 309 -3.97 -19.81 5.50
CA GLY A 309 -4.67 -18.62 5.90
C GLY A 309 -6.07 -18.59 5.29
N ALA A 310 -6.98 -17.95 6.00
CA ALA A 310 -8.33 -17.71 5.55
C ALA A 310 -8.69 -16.22 5.63
N LEU A 311 -9.56 -15.76 4.75
CA LEU A 311 -10.04 -14.39 4.68
C LEU A 311 -11.56 -14.40 4.57
N GLY A 312 -12.25 -13.92 5.60
CA GLY A 312 -13.67 -13.59 5.56
C GLY A 312 -13.87 -12.15 5.09
N VAL A 313 -14.90 -11.91 4.27
CA VAL A 313 -15.33 -10.59 3.82
C VAL A 313 -16.84 -10.50 3.98
N SER A 314 -17.32 -9.41 4.57
CA SER A 314 -18.74 -9.13 4.68
C SER A 314 -19.32 -8.81 3.30
N LEU A 315 -20.39 -9.52 2.97
CA LEU A 315 -21.32 -9.18 1.90
C LEU A 315 -22.58 -8.53 2.46
N LYS A 316 -22.70 -8.36 3.79
CA LYS A 316 -23.90 -7.79 4.41
C LYS A 316 -24.08 -6.33 3.99
N ARG A 317 -25.29 -5.99 3.57
CA ARG A 317 -25.62 -4.64 3.11
C ARG A 317 -25.93 -3.79 4.33
N ALA A 318 -25.56 -2.51 4.27
CA ALA A 318 -26.03 -1.54 5.25
C ALA A 318 -27.56 -1.37 5.17
N ALA A 319 -28.17 -0.87 6.24
CA ALA A 319 -29.61 -0.71 6.31
C ALA A 319 -30.13 0.14 5.13
N GLY A 320 -31.08 -0.39 4.37
CA GLY A 320 -31.65 0.27 3.18
C GLY A 320 -30.73 0.28 1.94
N LYS A 321 -29.65 -0.51 1.93
CA LYS A 321 -28.74 -0.65 0.79
C LYS A 321 -28.88 -2.03 0.15
N ASP A 322 -28.52 -2.10 -1.12
CA ASP A 322 -28.60 -3.28 -1.98
C ASP A 322 -27.32 -3.46 -2.82
N LEU A 323 -27.26 -4.52 -3.63
CA LEU A 323 -26.14 -4.75 -4.55
C LEU A 323 -25.93 -3.60 -5.55
N VAL A 324 -27.02 -2.94 -5.99
CA VAL A 324 -26.94 -1.78 -6.88
C VAL A 324 -26.19 -0.63 -6.22
N SER A 325 -26.45 -0.37 -4.94
CA SER A 325 -25.76 0.65 -4.15
C SER A 325 -24.25 0.41 -4.09
N ILE A 326 -23.84 -0.86 -3.90
CA ILE A 326 -22.42 -1.25 -3.86
C ILE A 326 -21.76 -1.04 -5.23
N ILE A 327 -22.38 -1.53 -6.31
CA ILE A 327 -21.81 -1.40 -7.66
C ILE A 327 -21.74 0.08 -8.08
N THR A 328 -22.77 0.87 -7.77
CA THR A 328 -22.81 2.31 -8.07
C THR A 328 -21.69 3.07 -7.35
N MET A 329 -21.44 2.75 -6.08
CA MET A 329 -20.32 3.32 -5.34
C MET A 329 -18.98 2.99 -6.01
N TYR A 330 -18.77 1.73 -6.41
CA TYR A 330 -17.54 1.30 -7.07
C TYR A 330 -17.35 1.95 -8.44
N ASP A 331 -18.43 2.06 -9.23
CA ASP A 331 -18.43 2.76 -10.51
C ASP A 331 -18.03 4.22 -10.38
N LYS A 332 -18.58 4.91 -9.38
CA LYS A 332 -18.21 6.30 -9.09
C LYS A 332 -16.74 6.42 -8.68
N ALA A 333 -16.23 5.48 -7.88
CA ALA A 333 -14.85 5.52 -7.38
C ALA A 333 -13.81 5.23 -8.48
N LEU A 334 -14.14 4.38 -9.45
CA LEU A 334 -13.23 3.98 -10.52
C LEU A 334 -13.51 4.65 -11.87
N ASP A 335 -14.52 5.52 -11.94
CA ASP A 335 -15.02 6.09 -13.19
C ASP A 335 -15.35 5.01 -14.24
N THR A 336 -16.05 3.96 -13.80
CA THR A 336 -16.41 2.82 -14.66
C THR A 336 -17.91 2.73 -14.94
N ASN A 337 -18.27 2.05 -16.03
CA ASN A 337 -19.67 1.74 -16.41
C ASN A 337 -20.06 0.29 -16.06
N LYS A 338 -19.59 -0.27 -14.92
CA LYS A 338 -19.78 -1.69 -14.58
C LYS A 338 -21.22 -2.03 -14.24
N LEU A 339 -22.00 -1.11 -13.67
CA LEU A 339 -23.41 -1.33 -13.35
C LEU A 339 -24.22 -1.66 -14.60
N ARG A 340 -23.97 -0.94 -15.71
CA ARG A 340 -24.61 -1.22 -16.98
C ARG A 340 -24.27 -2.63 -17.47
N VAL A 341 -22.98 -2.98 -17.47
CA VAL A 341 -22.50 -4.30 -17.89
C VAL A 341 -23.06 -5.42 -17.00
N ALA A 342 -23.13 -5.20 -15.68
CA ALA A 342 -23.69 -6.17 -14.74
C ALA A 342 -25.19 -6.38 -14.96
N LYS A 343 -25.95 -5.31 -15.21
CA LYS A 343 -27.38 -5.39 -15.52
C LYS A 343 -27.63 -6.12 -16.84
N GLU A 344 -26.89 -5.79 -17.89
CA GLU A 344 -26.98 -6.43 -19.20
C GLU A 344 -26.65 -7.93 -19.09
N GLY A 345 -25.53 -8.28 -18.44
CA GLY A 345 -25.13 -9.67 -18.26
C GLY A 345 -26.12 -10.47 -17.40
N ALA A 346 -26.65 -9.89 -16.32
CA ALA A 346 -27.69 -10.55 -15.52
C ALA A 346 -28.95 -10.79 -16.37
N ALA A 347 -29.39 -9.79 -17.14
CA ALA A 347 -30.58 -9.89 -17.98
C ALA A 347 -30.43 -10.94 -19.09
N GLU A 348 -29.25 -11.07 -19.71
CA GLU A 348 -28.93 -12.14 -20.67
C GLU A 348 -29.09 -13.54 -20.08
N LEU A 349 -28.95 -13.67 -18.76
CA LEU A 349 -29.13 -14.91 -18.01
C LEU A 349 -30.54 -15.11 -17.46
N GLY A 350 -31.46 -14.17 -17.70
CA GLY A 350 -32.80 -14.18 -17.10
C GLY A 350 -32.76 -13.95 -15.58
N LEU A 351 -31.74 -13.24 -15.10
CA LEU A 351 -31.59 -12.80 -13.71
C LEU A 351 -31.68 -11.28 -13.66
N ASP A 352 -32.18 -10.73 -12.58
CA ASP A 352 -31.95 -9.34 -12.24
C ASP A 352 -30.97 -9.21 -11.06
N LEU A 353 -30.55 -7.99 -10.75
CA LEU A 353 -29.62 -7.75 -9.63
C LEU A 353 -30.29 -8.01 -8.27
N ALA A 354 -31.62 -7.95 -8.17
CA ALA A 354 -32.34 -8.23 -6.93
C ALA A 354 -32.41 -9.74 -6.66
N ASP A 355 -32.52 -10.58 -7.68
CA ASP A 355 -32.38 -12.04 -7.59
C ASP A 355 -31.00 -12.41 -7.03
N ILE A 356 -29.95 -11.76 -7.55
CA ILE A 356 -28.57 -11.97 -7.11
C ILE A 356 -28.41 -11.47 -5.67
N ASP A 357 -28.93 -10.28 -5.35
CA ASP A 357 -28.84 -9.70 -4.01
C ASP A 357 -29.55 -10.57 -2.97
N GLY A 358 -30.76 -11.07 -3.27
CA GLY A 358 -31.54 -11.93 -2.40
C GLY A 358 -30.95 -13.33 -2.21
N ALA A 359 -30.27 -13.87 -3.22
CA ALA A 359 -29.56 -15.14 -3.12
C ALA A 359 -28.31 -15.06 -2.24
N LEU A 360 -27.56 -13.95 -2.33
CA LEU A 360 -26.33 -13.74 -1.59
C LEU A 360 -26.61 -13.60 -0.09
N GLY A 361 -25.85 -14.34 0.71
CA GLY A 361 -25.81 -14.19 2.16
C GLY A 361 -24.95 -13.00 2.60
N ASP A 362 -24.66 -12.99 3.90
CA ASP A 362 -23.96 -11.88 4.56
C ASP A 362 -22.42 -12.04 4.54
N ASP A 363 -21.91 -13.22 4.17
CA ASP A 363 -20.50 -13.57 4.31
C ASP A 363 -19.92 -14.20 3.03
N PHE A 364 -18.65 -13.89 2.77
CA PHE A 364 -17.78 -14.55 1.81
C PHE A 364 -16.52 -14.98 2.53
N ALA A 365 -15.96 -16.14 2.22
CA ALA A 365 -14.69 -16.57 2.78
C ALA A 365 -13.79 -17.20 1.71
N VAL A 366 -12.48 -17.01 1.87
CA VAL A 366 -11.44 -17.61 1.03
C VAL A 366 -10.44 -18.33 1.92
N GLY A 367 -10.16 -19.60 1.66
CA GLY A 367 -9.12 -20.37 2.35
C GLY A 367 -8.05 -20.81 1.36
N VAL A 368 -6.78 -20.73 1.77
CA VAL A 368 -5.63 -21.16 0.96
C VAL A 368 -5.06 -22.45 1.55
N TYR A 369 -4.82 -23.45 0.71
CA TYR A 369 -4.36 -24.77 1.08
C TYR A 369 -3.14 -25.18 0.27
N ARG A 370 -2.29 -26.01 0.88
CA ARG A 370 -1.14 -26.62 0.21
C ARG A 370 -1.01 -28.09 0.58
N ASP A 371 -0.28 -28.84 -0.24
CA ASP A 371 0.20 -30.16 0.15
C ASP A 371 1.33 -30.00 1.19
N PRO A 372 1.15 -30.47 2.44
CA PRO A 372 2.19 -30.35 3.47
C PRO A 372 3.44 -31.17 3.14
N LYS A 373 3.36 -32.14 2.21
CA LYS A 373 4.50 -32.98 1.80
C LYS A 373 5.41 -32.31 0.79
N LYS A 374 4.99 -31.20 0.18
CA LYS A 374 5.76 -30.47 -0.82
C LYS A 374 6.46 -29.27 -0.19
N LYS A 375 7.76 -29.13 -0.46
CA LYS A 375 8.52 -27.93 -0.08
C LYS A 375 7.97 -26.74 -0.85
N PHE A 376 7.78 -25.63 -0.15
CA PHE A 376 7.35 -24.38 -0.76
C PHE A 376 8.60 -23.63 -1.25
N ASP A 377 8.60 -23.25 -2.52
CA ASP A 377 9.68 -22.52 -3.17
C ASP A 377 9.08 -21.23 -3.72
N PHE A 378 9.38 -20.08 -3.10
CA PHE A 378 8.89 -18.77 -3.52
C PHE A 378 9.54 -18.31 -4.84
N ASP A 379 10.70 -18.87 -5.18
CA ASP A 379 11.53 -18.41 -6.28
C ASP A 379 11.09 -19.07 -7.60
N LYS A 380 10.42 -20.22 -7.50
CA LYS A 380 9.86 -20.94 -8.65
C LYS A 380 8.38 -20.66 -8.79
N SER A 381 7.96 -20.34 -10.01
CA SER A 381 6.54 -20.24 -10.37
C SER A 381 5.74 -21.52 -10.10
N ASP A 382 6.42 -22.65 -9.93
CA ASP A 382 5.85 -23.96 -9.62
C ASP A 382 5.37 -24.09 -8.16
N GLY A 383 5.80 -23.19 -7.27
CA GLY A 383 5.33 -23.17 -5.87
C GLY A 383 3.80 -23.07 -5.75
N LEU A 384 3.18 -22.36 -6.69
CA LEU A 384 1.71 -22.24 -6.78
C LEU A 384 1.03 -23.48 -7.38
N ALA A 385 1.77 -24.38 -8.05
CA ALA A 385 1.20 -25.57 -8.69
C ALA A 385 0.69 -26.60 -7.66
N HIS A 386 1.14 -26.51 -6.41
CA HIS A 386 0.74 -27.39 -5.30
C HIS A 386 -0.15 -26.69 -4.28
N MET A 387 -0.89 -25.69 -4.75
CA MET A 387 -1.84 -24.94 -3.94
C MET A 387 -3.26 -25.14 -4.44
N ALA A 388 -4.21 -24.97 -3.52
CA ALA A 388 -5.61 -24.80 -3.84
C ALA A 388 -6.16 -23.59 -3.10
N VAL A 389 -7.13 -22.93 -3.73
CA VAL A 389 -7.90 -21.84 -3.13
C VAL A 389 -9.35 -22.29 -3.09
N VAL A 390 -9.96 -22.21 -1.92
CA VAL A 390 -11.39 -22.49 -1.72
C VAL A 390 -12.10 -21.20 -1.37
N PHE A 391 -13.05 -20.81 -2.19
CA PHE A 391 -13.99 -19.73 -1.97
C PHE A 391 -15.30 -20.30 -1.45
N ALA A 392 -15.94 -19.61 -0.51
CA ALA A 392 -17.25 -19.97 0.01
C ALA A 392 -18.11 -18.71 0.11
N ILE A 393 -19.28 -18.72 -0.52
CA ILE A 393 -20.21 -17.61 -0.56
C ILE A 393 -21.46 -18.05 0.20
N ALA A 394 -21.78 -17.38 1.31
CA ALA A 394 -23.04 -17.62 2.02
C ALA A 394 -24.23 -17.39 1.09
N THR A 395 -25.31 -18.14 1.28
CA THR A 395 -26.59 -17.92 0.60
C THR A 395 -27.72 -17.86 1.63
N LYS A 396 -28.67 -16.95 1.43
CA LYS A 396 -29.77 -16.73 2.39
C LYS A 396 -31.09 -17.27 1.88
N ASP A 397 -31.43 -16.99 0.63
CA ASP A 397 -32.65 -17.46 -0.01
C ASP A 397 -32.38 -18.71 -0.86
N GLU A 398 -32.95 -19.85 -0.45
CA GLU A 398 -32.81 -21.13 -1.15
C GLU A 398 -33.45 -21.11 -2.55
N ALA A 399 -34.54 -20.37 -2.74
CA ALA A 399 -35.22 -20.27 -4.04
C ALA A 399 -34.40 -19.43 -5.02
N ALA A 400 -33.93 -18.25 -4.59
CA ALA A 400 -33.06 -17.40 -5.40
C ALA A 400 -31.73 -18.09 -5.74
N HIS A 401 -31.13 -18.80 -4.77
CA HIS A 401 -29.95 -19.64 -5.00
C HIS A 401 -30.24 -20.74 -6.04
N LYS A 402 -31.34 -21.50 -5.91
CA LYS A 402 -31.72 -22.52 -6.91
C LYS A 402 -31.89 -21.93 -8.31
N LYS A 403 -32.49 -20.74 -8.42
CA LYS A 403 -32.62 -20.02 -9.70
C LYS A 403 -31.26 -19.75 -10.33
N ILE A 404 -30.34 -19.15 -9.59
CA ILE A 404 -28.97 -18.87 -10.05
C ILE A 404 -28.23 -20.17 -10.41
N TRP A 405 -28.33 -21.21 -9.58
CA TRP A 405 -27.69 -22.49 -9.83
C TRP A 405 -28.18 -23.17 -11.12
N ASN A 406 -29.49 -23.10 -11.39
CA ASN A 406 -30.08 -23.65 -12.61
C ASN A 406 -29.57 -22.91 -13.86
N VAL A 407 -29.42 -21.58 -13.78
CA VAL A 407 -28.83 -20.77 -14.86
C VAL A 407 -27.38 -21.20 -15.11
N VAL A 408 -26.55 -21.27 -14.05
CA VAL A 408 -25.13 -21.65 -14.15
C VAL A 408 -24.96 -23.05 -14.73
N THR A 409 -25.71 -24.03 -14.22
CA THR A 409 -25.64 -25.41 -14.74
C THR A 409 -26.11 -25.51 -16.19
N THR A 410 -27.12 -24.73 -16.60
CA THR A 410 -27.58 -24.67 -17.99
C THR A 410 -26.50 -24.09 -18.91
N MET A 411 -25.81 -23.03 -18.50
CA MET A 411 -24.67 -22.49 -19.26
C MET A 411 -23.54 -23.51 -19.41
N VAL A 412 -23.19 -24.19 -18.32
CA VAL A 412 -22.10 -25.18 -18.36
C VAL A 412 -22.46 -26.38 -19.23
N LYS A 413 -23.72 -26.83 -19.21
CA LYS A 413 -24.20 -27.91 -20.10
C LYS A 413 -24.08 -27.57 -21.59
N LYS A 414 -24.07 -26.29 -21.97
CA LYS A 414 -23.78 -25.86 -23.36
C LYS A 414 -22.31 -26.05 -23.76
N LYS A 415 -21.42 -26.34 -22.80
CA LYS A 415 -19.98 -26.53 -23.00
C LYS A 415 -19.44 -27.81 -22.33
N PRO A 416 -19.95 -29.00 -22.70
CA PRO A 416 -19.63 -30.25 -22.02
C PRO A 416 -18.15 -30.67 -22.13
N LYS A 417 -17.41 -30.13 -23.12
CA LYS A 417 -15.97 -30.35 -23.28
C LYS A 417 -15.11 -29.59 -22.26
N GLU A 418 -15.67 -28.56 -21.63
CA GLU A 418 -14.95 -27.71 -20.67
C GLU A 418 -15.29 -28.06 -19.22
N ALA A 419 -16.54 -28.45 -18.93
CA ALA A 419 -16.98 -28.81 -17.60
C ALA A 419 -18.14 -29.83 -17.62
N SER A 420 -18.24 -30.59 -16.55
CA SER A 420 -19.29 -31.58 -16.32
C SER A 420 -20.18 -31.16 -15.16
N VAL A 421 -21.49 -31.44 -15.27
CA VAL A 421 -22.48 -31.17 -14.21
C VAL A 421 -22.99 -32.50 -13.68
N ARG A 422 -22.90 -32.71 -12.35
CA ARG A 422 -23.38 -33.90 -11.64
C ARG A 422 -24.15 -33.48 -10.39
N GLY A 423 -25.48 -33.43 -10.48
CA GLY A 423 -26.33 -32.93 -9.40
C GLY A 423 -25.98 -31.49 -9.02
N ASN A 424 -25.60 -31.27 -7.76
CA ASN A 424 -25.18 -29.97 -7.23
C ASN A 424 -23.68 -29.70 -7.37
N VAL A 425 -22.99 -30.42 -8.25
CA VAL A 425 -21.55 -30.29 -8.48
C VAL A 425 -21.28 -29.95 -9.94
N ILE A 426 -20.39 -28.99 -10.16
CA ILE A 426 -19.79 -28.66 -11.45
C ILE A 426 -18.29 -28.89 -11.33
N GLU A 427 -17.69 -29.65 -12.26
CA GLU A 427 -16.24 -29.87 -12.30
C GLU A 427 -15.69 -29.54 -13.69
N SER A 428 -14.53 -28.88 -13.75
CA SER A 428 -13.78 -28.71 -14.99
C SER A 428 -13.35 -30.08 -15.54
N VAL A 429 -13.49 -30.29 -16.85
CA VAL A 429 -12.96 -31.45 -17.55
C VAL A 429 -11.50 -31.20 -17.88
N GLU A 430 -10.64 -32.16 -17.56
CA GLU A 430 -9.21 -32.07 -17.83
C GLU A 430 -8.98 -32.01 -19.35
N ASN A 431 -8.44 -30.88 -19.83
CA ASN A 431 -8.12 -30.71 -21.24
C ASN A 431 -6.63 -31.05 -21.46
N PRO A 432 -6.30 -32.19 -22.10
CA PRO A 432 -4.91 -32.61 -22.29
C PRO A 432 -4.09 -31.64 -23.15
N GLN A 433 -4.73 -30.74 -23.91
CA GLN A 433 -4.03 -29.73 -24.72
C GLN A 433 -3.64 -28.48 -23.94
N LYS A 434 -4.22 -28.24 -22.75
CA LYS A 434 -3.85 -27.08 -21.92
C LYS A 434 -2.62 -27.42 -21.09
N LYS A 435 -1.54 -26.66 -21.30
CA LYS A 435 -0.28 -26.78 -20.52
C LYS A 435 -0.48 -26.62 -19.01
N LYS A 436 -1.53 -25.90 -18.57
CA LYS A 436 -1.86 -25.71 -17.15
C LYS A 436 -3.00 -26.64 -16.72
N LYS A 437 -2.71 -27.51 -15.75
CA LYS A 437 -3.66 -28.43 -15.10
C LYS A 437 -4.44 -27.72 -13.98
N GLU A 438 -5.08 -26.60 -14.28
CA GLU A 438 -5.93 -25.93 -13.29
C GLU A 438 -7.27 -26.67 -13.19
N PHE A 439 -7.57 -27.23 -12.01
CA PHE A 439 -8.83 -27.90 -11.74
C PHE A 439 -9.77 -26.96 -11.00
N VAL A 440 -11.00 -26.84 -11.48
CA VAL A 440 -12.06 -26.05 -10.84
C VAL A 440 -13.22 -26.97 -10.46
N ARG A 441 -13.73 -26.82 -9.24
CA ARG A 441 -14.93 -27.51 -8.76
C ARG A 441 -15.84 -26.55 -8.01
N ILE A 442 -17.12 -26.56 -8.35
CA ILE A 442 -18.15 -25.73 -7.73
C ILE A 442 -19.20 -26.65 -7.13
N GLU A 443 -19.60 -26.40 -5.88
CA GLU A 443 -20.64 -27.14 -5.18
C GLU A 443 -21.69 -26.20 -4.60
N SER A 444 -22.96 -26.49 -4.92
CA SER A 444 -24.10 -25.86 -4.25
C SER A 444 -24.49 -26.71 -3.03
N ARG A 445 -24.42 -26.10 -1.84
CA ARG A 445 -24.79 -26.71 -0.57
C ARG A 445 -25.86 -25.86 0.12
N LYS A 446 -26.52 -26.42 1.13
CA LYS A 446 -27.51 -25.67 1.92
C LYS A 446 -26.83 -24.47 2.59
N GLY A 447 -27.26 -23.25 2.25
CA GLY A 447 -26.75 -22.01 2.82
C GLY A 447 -25.38 -21.55 2.32
N VAL A 448 -24.74 -22.25 1.37
CA VAL A 448 -23.41 -21.85 0.87
C VAL A 448 -23.13 -22.41 -0.53
N VAL A 449 -22.47 -21.61 -1.37
CA VAL A 449 -21.83 -22.06 -2.62
C VAL A 449 -20.33 -22.10 -2.40
N VAL A 450 -19.69 -23.24 -2.68
CA VAL A 450 -18.25 -23.43 -2.46
C VAL A 450 -17.56 -23.67 -3.80
N ILE A 451 -16.48 -22.96 -4.06
CA ILE A 451 -15.69 -23.02 -5.30
C ILE A 451 -14.25 -23.35 -4.91
N GLY A 452 -13.70 -24.45 -5.41
CA GLY A 452 -12.28 -24.77 -5.28
C GLY A 452 -11.57 -24.64 -6.62
N THR A 453 -10.39 -24.02 -6.64
CA THR A 453 -9.48 -23.98 -7.80
C THR A 453 -8.06 -24.35 -7.40
N GLY A 454 -7.30 -25.00 -8.29
CA GLY A 454 -5.89 -25.33 -8.10
C GLY A 454 -5.58 -26.81 -8.33
N ASP A 455 -4.73 -27.38 -7.46
CA ASP A 455 -4.42 -28.81 -7.51
C ASP A 455 -5.67 -29.67 -7.26
N LYS A 456 -5.93 -30.61 -8.16
CA LYS A 456 -7.15 -31.43 -8.15
C LYS A 456 -7.32 -32.26 -6.87
N ALA A 457 -6.23 -32.81 -6.33
CA ALA A 457 -6.30 -33.62 -5.12
C ALA A 457 -6.60 -32.74 -3.90
N ILE A 458 -5.89 -31.61 -3.78
CA ILE A 458 -6.08 -30.66 -2.68
C ILE A 458 -7.49 -30.05 -2.72
N VAL A 459 -7.97 -29.62 -3.89
CA VAL A 459 -9.34 -29.07 -4.04
C VAL A 459 -10.39 -30.09 -3.61
N LYS A 460 -10.29 -31.34 -4.08
CA LYS A 460 -11.28 -32.37 -3.73
C LYS A 460 -11.25 -32.70 -2.25
N GLU A 461 -10.08 -32.80 -1.65
CA GLU A 461 -9.93 -33.03 -0.21
C GLU A 461 -10.49 -31.87 0.61
N ALA A 462 -10.12 -30.63 0.29
CA ALA A 462 -10.59 -29.45 1.00
C ALA A 462 -12.12 -29.32 0.90
N LEU A 463 -12.71 -29.44 -0.29
CA LEU A 463 -14.16 -29.41 -0.44
C LEU A 463 -14.84 -30.56 0.31
N ALA A 464 -14.28 -31.78 0.29
CA ALA A 464 -14.85 -32.90 1.04
C ALA A 464 -14.87 -32.65 2.56
N LYS A 465 -13.96 -31.85 3.10
CA LYS A 465 -13.88 -31.49 4.53
C LYS A 465 -14.70 -30.25 4.91
N PHE A 466 -15.01 -29.39 3.93
CA PHE A 466 -15.71 -28.13 4.18
C PHE A 466 -17.03 -28.34 4.92
N GLY A 467 -17.26 -27.59 6.01
CA GLY A 467 -18.47 -27.64 6.82
C GLY A 467 -18.65 -28.89 7.70
N LYS A 468 -17.72 -29.86 7.70
CA LYS A 468 -17.82 -31.03 8.58
C LYS A 468 -17.29 -30.70 9.97
N ALA A 469 -18.15 -30.77 10.99
CA ALA A 469 -17.91 -30.26 12.35
C ALA A 469 -16.55 -30.60 13.00
N LYS A 470 -15.90 -31.73 12.69
CA LYS A 470 -14.59 -32.13 13.26
C LYS A 470 -13.38 -31.83 12.35
N GLU A 471 -13.63 -31.27 11.17
CA GLU A 471 -12.65 -31.03 10.12
C GLU A 471 -12.56 -29.56 9.72
N THR A 472 -13.28 -28.64 10.40
CA THR A 472 -13.25 -27.22 10.10
C THR A 472 -12.28 -26.42 11.00
N LEU A 473 -11.99 -25.17 10.64
CA LEU A 473 -11.19 -24.26 11.45
C LEU A 473 -11.83 -24.02 12.82
N ALA A 474 -13.15 -23.84 12.87
CA ALA A 474 -13.87 -23.66 14.13
C ALA A 474 -13.71 -24.84 15.12
N SER A 475 -13.32 -26.03 14.63
CA SER A 475 -13.03 -27.18 15.49
C SER A 475 -11.64 -27.16 16.13
N THR A 476 -10.77 -26.22 15.73
CA THR A 476 -9.42 -26.07 16.29
C THR A 476 -9.44 -25.08 17.45
N ALA A 477 -8.81 -25.44 18.58
CA ALA A 477 -8.73 -24.57 19.75
C ALA A 477 -8.07 -23.23 19.42
N ALA A 478 -6.98 -23.26 18.66
CA ALA A 478 -6.27 -22.09 18.16
C ALA A 478 -7.18 -21.06 17.47
N PHE A 479 -8.02 -21.51 16.53
CA PHE A 479 -8.98 -20.64 15.86
C PHE A 479 -10.09 -20.19 16.81
N ALA A 480 -10.65 -21.09 17.63
CA ALA A 480 -11.75 -20.76 18.53
C ALA A 480 -11.33 -19.70 19.57
N ASP A 481 -10.18 -19.89 20.21
CA ASP A 481 -9.63 -19.00 21.23
C ASP A 481 -9.32 -17.62 20.64
N ALA A 482 -8.77 -17.59 19.43
CA ALA A 482 -8.42 -16.33 18.80
C ALA A 482 -9.66 -15.64 18.19
N ARG A 483 -10.66 -16.39 17.69
CA ARG A 483 -11.95 -15.83 17.26
C ARG A 483 -12.74 -15.24 18.43
N ALA A 484 -12.67 -15.84 19.62
CA ALA A 484 -13.34 -15.35 20.83
C ALA A 484 -12.81 -13.99 21.32
N LYS A 485 -11.60 -13.60 20.91
CA LYS A 485 -10.99 -12.30 21.24
C LYS A 485 -11.35 -11.20 20.24
N GLU A 486 -11.86 -11.57 19.07
CA GLU A 486 -12.22 -10.63 18.02
C GLU A 486 -13.66 -10.13 18.16
N LYS A 487 -13.95 -9.00 17.52
CA LYS A 487 -15.32 -8.47 17.47
C LYS A 487 -16.26 -9.50 16.81
N PRO A 488 -17.51 -9.62 17.30
CA PRO A 488 -18.46 -10.58 16.75
C PRO A 488 -18.79 -10.28 15.29
N ALA A 489 -18.83 -9.00 14.88
CA ALA A 489 -19.08 -8.60 13.51
C ALA A 489 -17.95 -7.71 12.95
N THR A 490 -17.47 -8.02 11.76
CA THR A 490 -16.40 -7.30 11.05
C THR A 490 -16.67 -7.24 9.55
N HIS A 491 -15.97 -6.35 8.83
CA HIS A 491 -16.06 -6.24 7.37
C HIS A 491 -15.08 -7.17 6.67
N VAL A 492 -13.89 -7.36 7.24
CA VAL A 492 -12.94 -8.38 6.82
C VAL A 492 -12.39 -9.09 8.06
N LEU A 493 -12.14 -10.38 7.95
CA LEU A 493 -11.50 -11.18 9.00
C LEU A 493 -10.44 -12.07 8.39
N GLY A 494 -9.17 -11.72 8.54
CA GLY A 494 -8.04 -12.56 8.21
C GLY A 494 -7.72 -13.51 9.36
N TYR A 495 -7.47 -14.77 9.06
CA TYR A 495 -6.92 -15.77 9.96
C TYR A 495 -5.63 -16.32 9.34
N LEU A 496 -4.56 -16.38 10.11
CA LEU A 496 -3.30 -17.01 9.73
C LEU A 496 -2.95 -18.08 10.76
N ASP A 497 -2.67 -19.29 10.27
CA ASP A 497 -2.19 -20.38 11.11
C ASP A 497 -0.68 -20.22 11.32
N GLY A 498 -0.30 -19.68 12.48
CA GLY A 498 1.09 -19.40 12.83
C GLY A 498 2.00 -20.61 12.73
N ALA A 499 1.51 -21.81 13.08
CA ALA A 499 2.29 -23.05 12.95
C ALA A 499 2.56 -23.40 11.48
N THR A 500 1.55 -23.24 10.62
CA THR A 500 1.71 -23.47 9.18
C THR A 500 2.64 -22.43 8.54
N LEU A 501 2.56 -21.18 8.98
CA LEU A 501 3.43 -20.09 8.50
C LEU A 501 4.88 -20.30 8.96
N GLN A 502 5.10 -20.69 10.21
CA GLN A 502 6.42 -21.01 10.74
C GLN A 502 7.09 -22.13 9.93
N ALA A 503 6.34 -23.21 9.64
CA ALA A 503 6.84 -24.31 8.81
C ALA A 503 7.18 -23.88 7.37
N LEU A 504 6.55 -22.81 6.85
CA LEU A 504 6.90 -22.24 5.55
C LEU A 504 8.19 -21.43 5.60
N VAL A 505 8.43 -20.69 6.69
CA VAL A 505 9.65 -19.89 6.89
C VAL A 505 10.85 -20.80 7.13
N GLU A 506 10.73 -21.80 8.00
CA GLU A 506 11.81 -22.74 8.31
C GLU A 506 12.27 -23.54 7.07
N ALA A 507 11.36 -23.79 6.12
CA ALA A 507 11.68 -24.47 4.88
C ALA A 507 12.68 -23.69 4.00
N LYS A 508 12.85 -22.37 4.20
CA LYS A 508 13.86 -21.56 3.50
C LYS A 508 15.29 -21.74 4.02
N GLY A 509 15.49 -22.48 5.12
CA GLY A 509 16.82 -22.68 5.70
C GLY A 509 17.29 -21.54 6.61
N ASP A 510 16.53 -20.44 6.68
CA ASP A 510 16.72 -19.40 7.69
C ASP A 510 16.15 -19.92 9.01
N LYS A 511 17.05 -20.40 9.88
CA LYS A 511 16.74 -20.68 11.29
C LYS A 511 16.44 -19.37 12.00
N THR A 512 15.30 -18.77 11.71
CA THR A 512 14.80 -17.66 12.51
C THR A 512 14.46 -18.21 13.88
N SER A 513 15.00 -17.61 14.93
CA SER A 513 14.68 -17.92 16.34
C SER A 513 13.27 -17.44 16.72
N ALA A 514 12.36 -17.37 15.75
CA ALA A 514 10.99 -16.95 15.99
C ALA A 514 10.35 -17.98 16.91
N GLY A 515 10.12 -17.60 18.17
CA GLY A 515 9.34 -18.39 19.12
C GLY A 515 8.00 -18.79 18.49
N ALA A 516 7.45 -19.92 18.94
CA ALA A 516 6.24 -20.53 18.37
C ALA A 516 5.18 -19.47 18.02
N LEU A 517 4.94 -19.28 16.72
CA LEU A 517 3.96 -18.31 16.25
C LEU A 517 2.56 -18.84 16.59
N GLY A 518 1.88 -18.18 17.53
CA GLY A 518 0.48 -18.45 17.81
C GLY A 518 -0.41 -18.14 16.60
N PRO A 519 -1.65 -18.67 16.57
CA PRO A 519 -2.65 -18.24 15.58
C PRO A 519 -2.85 -16.73 15.69
N ALA A 520 -3.04 -16.09 14.54
CA ALA A 520 -3.23 -14.65 14.51
C ALA A 520 -4.44 -14.27 13.66
N PHE A 521 -5.26 -13.38 14.20
CA PHE A 521 -6.36 -12.77 13.49
C PHE A 521 -6.03 -11.33 13.13
N LEU A 522 -6.57 -10.92 11.98
CA LEU A 522 -6.60 -9.54 11.55
C LEU A 522 -8.06 -9.21 11.24
N SER A 523 -8.73 -8.49 12.13
CA SER A 523 -10.06 -7.96 11.85
C SER A 523 -9.97 -6.58 11.22
N LEU A 524 -10.68 -6.36 10.12
CA LEU A 524 -10.91 -5.02 9.55
C LEU A 524 -12.37 -4.65 9.78
N THR A 525 -12.58 -3.47 10.34
CA THR A 525 -13.90 -2.84 10.44
C THR A 525 -13.89 -1.56 9.61
N LEU A 526 -14.93 -1.36 8.81
CA LEU A 526 -15.19 -0.10 8.12
C LEU A 526 -16.09 0.78 8.99
N GLY A 527 -15.71 2.05 9.19
CA GLY A 527 -16.57 3.03 9.85
C GLY A 527 -17.81 3.32 8.99
N PRO A 528 -19.01 3.49 9.59
CA PRO A 528 -20.26 3.77 8.87
C PRO A 528 -20.34 5.25 8.44
N THR A 529 -19.26 5.75 7.85
CA THR A 529 -19.13 7.15 7.43
C THR A 529 -19.56 7.31 5.97
N ASP A 530 -20.19 8.43 5.67
CA ASP A 530 -20.49 8.90 4.32
C ASP A 530 -19.36 9.77 3.74
N ARG A 531 -18.39 10.16 4.59
CA ARG A 531 -17.29 11.08 4.23
C ARG A 531 -16.11 10.42 3.51
N GLY A 532 -15.98 9.09 3.62
CA GLY A 532 -14.88 8.37 2.98
C GLY A 532 -14.60 6.99 3.60
N LEU A 533 -13.34 6.58 3.54
CA LEU A 533 -12.89 5.26 3.98
C LEU A 533 -12.31 5.34 5.39
N GLU A 534 -13.02 4.80 6.37
CA GLU A 534 -12.50 4.57 7.72
C GLU A 534 -12.18 3.09 7.88
N LEU A 535 -10.90 2.73 7.97
CA LEU A 535 -10.43 1.37 8.23
C LEU A 535 -9.98 1.29 9.68
N ALA A 536 -10.40 0.27 10.41
CA ALA A 536 -9.83 -0.10 11.69
C ALA A 536 -9.39 -1.57 11.65
N LEU A 537 -8.09 -1.80 11.72
CA LEU A 537 -7.44 -3.08 11.82
C LEU A 537 -7.13 -3.37 13.30
N GLY A 538 -7.71 -4.45 13.82
CA GLY A 538 -7.42 -4.99 15.15
C GLY A 538 -6.93 -6.44 15.06
N GLY A 539 -6.18 -6.91 16.05
CA GLY A 539 -5.82 -8.31 16.10
C GLY A 539 -5.05 -8.74 17.36
N GLY A 540 -5.47 -9.85 17.95
CA GLY A 540 -4.67 -10.57 18.95
C GLY A 540 -3.55 -11.40 18.30
N GLY A 541 -2.38 -11.47 18.93
CA GLY A 541 -1.21 -12.21 18.39
C GLY A 541 -0.38 -11.42 17.37
N ALA A 542 -0.63 -10.11 17.26
CA ALA A 542 -0.05 -9.25 16.25
C ALA A 542 1.49 -9.20 16.27
N MET A 543 2.16 -9.36 17.41
CA MET A 543 3.64 -9.27 17.45
C MET A 543 4.34 -10.34 16.61
N GLY A 544 3.84 -11.59 16.64
CA GLY A 544 4.37 -12.66 15.78
C GLY A 544 4.14 -12.36 14.29
N LEU A 545 2.96 -11.80 13.96
CA LEU A 545 2.66 -11.34 12.60
C LEU A 545 3.43 -10.09 12.20
N ILE A 546 3.72 -9.15 13.09
CA ILE A 546 4.45 -7.94 12.73
C ILE A 546 5.91 -8.31 12.46
N GLY A 547 6.52 -9.20 13.25
CA GLY A 547 7.89 -9.65 12.97
C GLY A 547 8.02 -10.38 11.64
N THR A 548 7.32 -11.51 11.48
CA THR A 548 7.39 -12.32 10.26
C THR A 548 6.69 -11.65 9.08
N GLY A 549 5.55 -11.01 9.32
CA GLY A 549 4.80 -10.26 8.32
C GLY A 549 5.50 -8.98 7.91
N ALA A 550 6.30 -8.31 8.73
CA ALA A 550 7.16 -7.21 8.26
C ALA A 550 8.26 -7.76 7.35
N ALA A 551 8.89 -8.90 7.67
CA ALA A 551 9.87 -9.50 6.77
C ALA A 551 9.25 -9.88 5.42
N LEU A 552 8.07 -10.52 5.43
CA LEU A 552 7.31 -10.86 4.23
C LEU A 552 6.79 -9.62 3.50
N ALA A 553 6.33 -8.59 4.22
CA ALA A 553 5.82 -7.34 3.66
C ALA A 553 6.94 -6.49 3.07
N VAL A 554 8.13 -6.45 3.69
CA VAL A 554 9.31 -5.80 3.12
C VAL A 554 9.72 -6.52 1.84
N SER A 555 9.80 -7.85 1.84
CA SER A 555 10.09 -8.64 0.64
C SER A 555 9.03 -8.46 -0.45
N GLY A 556 7.75 -8.46 -0.07
CA GLY A 556 6.60 -8.24 -0.95
C GLY A 556 6.53 -6.82 -1.51
N MET A 557 6.80 -5.81 -0.68
CA MET A 557 6.83 -4.40 -1.07
C MET A 557 8.03 -4.12 -1.99
N LYS A 558 9.21 -4.69 -1.72
CA LYS A 558 10.35 -4.65 -2.65
C LYS A 558 9.96 -5.25 -4.01
N SER A 559 9.35 -6.43 -4.00
CA SER A 559 8.86 -7.10 -5.21
C SER A 559 7.78 -6.28 -5.94
N TYR A 560 6.88 -5.63 -5.20
CA TYR A 560 5.84 -4.77 -5.75
C TYR A 560 6.44 -3.52 -6.39
N LEU A 561 7.34 -2.82 -5.69
CA LEU A 561 8.05 -1.65 -6.18
C LEU A 561 8.88 -1.99 -7.42
N ALA A 562 9.57 -3.13 -7.44
CA ALA A 562 10.30 -3.60 -8.62
C ALA A 562 9.35 -3.83 -9.81
N LYS A 563 8.21 -4.48 -9.57
CA LYS A 563 7.18 -4.69 -10.61
C LYS A 563 6.50 -3.40 -11.08
N SER A 564 6.26 -2.43 -10.19
CA SER A 564 5.67 -1.15 -10.57
C SER A 564 6.65 -0.32 -11.41
N LYS A 565 7.93 -0.34 -11.07
CA LYS A 565 9.00 0.27 -11.89
C LYS A 565 9.11 -0.42 -13.25
N ALA A 566 9.04 -1.76 -13.30
CA ALA A 566 9.01 -2.50 -14.56
C ALA A 566 7.77 -2.17 -15.41
N ALA A 567 6.63 -1.86 -14.78
CA ALA A 567 5.41 -1.45 -15.48
C ALA A 567 5.53 -0.04 -16.10
N GLU A 568 6.21 0.89 -15.43
CA GLU A 568 6.60 2.21 -15.99
C GLU A 568 7.36 2.00 -17.31
N ALA A 569 8.48 1.27 -17.27
CA ALA A 569 9.31 1.00 -18.45
C ALA A 569 8.50 0.37 -19.59
N LYS A 570 7.72 -0.67 -19.31
CA LYS A 570 6.90 -1.36 -20.33
C LYS A 570 5.89 -0.41 -20.98
N SER A 571 5.16 0.37 -20.18
CA SER A 571 4.16 1.31 -20.68
C SER A 571 4.80 2.35 -21.60
N THR A 572 5.91 2.95 -21.16
CA THR A 572 6.69 3.91 -21.94
C THR A 572 7.19 3.32 -23.26
N LEU A 573 7.70 2.09 -23.27
CA LEU A 573 8.15 1.41 -24.51
C LEU A 573 7.01 1.16 -25.49
N TYR A 574 5.79 0.85 -25.03
CA TYR A 574 4.62 0.75 -25.92
C TYR A 574 4.31 2.09 -26.59
N PHE A 575 4.35 3.20 -25.85
CA PHE A 575 4.15 4.54 -26.42
C PHE A 575 5.23 4.92 -27.42
N MET A 576 6.50 4.63 -27.14
CA MET A 576 7.62 4.90 -28.05
C MET A 576 7.52 4.07 -29.33
N ALA A 577 7.24 2.76 -29.23
CA ALA A 577 7.07 1.91 -30.40
C ALA A 577 5.86 2.34 -31.25
N SER A 578 4.76 2.75 -30.63
CA SER A 578 3.62 3.32 -31.36
C SER A 578 3.96 4.64 -32.03
N SER A 579 4.80 5.47 -31.40
CA SER A 579 5.28 6.74 -31.97
C SER A 579 6.20 6.50 -33.17
N ALA A 580 7.09 5.50 -33.10
CA ALA A 580 7.89 5.06 -34.24
C ALA A 580 7.04 4.58 -35.40
N ARG A 581 5.99 3.79 -35.13
CA ARG A 581 5.04 3.36 -36.16
C ARG A 581 4.29 4.52 -36.80
N ARG A 582 3.83 5.48 -35.98
CA ARG A 582 3.20 6.69 -36.50
C ARG A 582 4.16 7.49 -37.38
N ALA A 583 5.40 7.70 -36.94
CA ALA A 583 6.41 8.43 -37.70
C ALA A 583 6.71 7.77 -39.06
N TYR A 584 6.75 6.43 -39.11
CA TYR A 584 6.92 5.66 -40.35
C TYR A 584 5.80 5.92 -41.38
N HIS A 585 4.54 5.94 -40.93
CA HIS A 585 3.38 6.13 -41.82
C HIS A 585 3.11 7.60 -42.18
N GLU A 586 3.26 8.52 -41.23
CA GLU A 586 2.95 9.94 -41.42
C GLU A 586 4.06 10.69 -42.15
N GLY A 587 5.28 10.14 -42.18
CA GLY A 587 6.38 10.66 -43.00
C GLY A 587 6.76 12.10 -42.65
N LYS A 588 7.26 12.34 -41.42
CA LYS A 588 7.90 13.63 -41.05
C LYS A 588 9.29 13.80 -41.69
N GLY A 589 9.41 13.49 -42.98
CA GLY A 589 10.65 13.44 -43.76
C GLY A 589 10.39 12.79 -45.11
N THR A 590 10.68 11.49 -45.22
CA THR A 590 10.30 10.68 -46.38
C THR A 590 9.30 9.61 -45.93
N PRO A 591 8.09 9.53 -46.53
CA PRO A 591 7.12 8.49 -46.20
C PRO A 591 7.74 7.08 -46.29
N ASN A 592 7.33 6.19 -45.40
CA ASN A 592 7.80 4.79 -45.34
C ASN A 592 9.29 4.62 -45.02
N ASN A 593 9.90 5.59 -44.31
CA ASN A 593 11.23 5.46 -43.74
C ASN A 593 11.19 5.54 -42.21
N LEU A 594 11.98 4.69 -41.54
CA LEU A 594 12.16 4.75 -40.09
C LEU A 594 12.99 5.99 -39.72
N CYS A 595 12.72 6.57 -38.55
CA CYS A 595 13.62 7.55 -37.94
C CYS A 595 15.00 6.94 -37.71
N LYS A 596 16.05 7.75 -37.83
CA LYS A 596 17.41 7.36 -37.39
C LYS A 596 17.50 7.31 -35.88
N SER A 597 18.46 6.54 -35.37
CA SER A 597 18.69 6.31 -33.94
C SER A 597 18.73 7.59 -33.11
N SER A 598 18.24 7.50 -31.88
CA SER A 598 18.27 8.59 -30.90
C SER A 598 19.50 8.52 -30.01
N VAL A 599 19.82 9.66 -29.37
CA VAL A 599 20.66 9.67 -28.19
C VAL A 599 19.89 9.10 -26.99
N PRO A 600 20.55 8.41 -26.04
CA PRO A 600 19.88 7.92 -24.84
C PRO A 600 19.38 9.07 -23.94
N VAL A 601 18.24 8.89 -23.29
CA VAL A 601 17.63 9.87 -22.37
C VAL A 601 17.20 9.19 -21.06
N PRO A 602 17.78 9.54 -19.90
CA PRO A 602 18.99 10.36 -19.73
C PRO A 602 20.23 9.79 -20.43
N ALA A 603 21.27 10.61 -20.59
CA ALA A 603 22.53 10.21 -21.22
C ALA A 603 23.28 9.10 -20.46
N THR A 604 23.09 9.03 -19.13
CA THR A 604 23.61 7.98 -18.25
C THR A 604 22.47 7.19 -17.63
N ILE A 605 22.71 5.91 -17.35
CA ILE A 605 21.74 5.05 -16.66
C ILE A 605 21.58 5.57 -15.21
N PRO A 606 20.36 5.91 -14.75
CA PRO A 606 20.13 6.25 -13.35
C PRO A 606 20.48 5.06 -12.44
N LYS A 607 21.23 5.31 -11.35
CA LYS A 607 21.70 4.30 -10.39
C LYS A 607 21.07 4.54 -9.03
N GLY A 608 19.94 3.89 -8.75
CA GLY A 608 19.12 4.14 -7.56
C GLY A 608 18.54 5.55 -7.49
N THR A 609 18.65 6.34 -8.57
CA THR A 609 18.22 7.73 -8.67
C THR A 609 17.17 7.91 -9.75
N THR A 610 16.67 9.14 -9.89
CA THR A 610 15.69 9.50 -10.90
C THR A 610 16.16 10.70 -11.73
N HIS A 611 15.77 10.76 -13.00
CA HIS A 611 16.07 11.88 -13.91
C HIS A 611 14.79 12.63 -14.26
N THR A 612 14.76 13.95 -14.08
CA THR A 612 13.64 14.78 -14.57
C THR A 612 14.03 15.36 -15.93
N PRO A 613 13.32 15.02 -17.01
CA PRO A 613 13.64 15.52 -18.34
C PRO A 613 13.53 17.04 -18.44
N THR A 614 14.43 17.62 -19.21
CA THR A 614 14.45 19.05 -19.56
C THR A 614 13.89 19.22 -20.97
N MET A 615 13.01 20.21 -21.15
CA MET A 615 12.39 20.52 -22.46
C MET A 615 13.16 21.61 -23.23
N GLY A 616 14.44 21.80 -22.90
CA GLY A 616 15.30 22.77 -23.58
C GLY A 616 15.61 22.35 -25.01
N ALA A 617 15.85 23.32 -25.90
CA ALA A 617 16.18 23.03 -27.29
C ALA A 617 17.40 22.08 -27.39
N GLY A 618 17.24 20.94 -28.06
CA GLY A 618 18.29 19.92 -28.19
C GLY A 618 18.57 19.10 -26.93
N SER A 619 17.81 19.30 -25.86
CA SER A 619 17.95 18.57 -24.59
C SER A 619 16.97 17.40 -24.52
N ASP A 620 17.40 16.29 -23.91
CA ASP A 620 16.59 15.09 -23.67
C ASP A 620 15.70 14.68 -24.87
N TRP A 621 14.37 14.84 -24.74
CA TRP A 621 13.38 14.48 -25.75
C TRP A 621 13.32 15.44 -26.95
N ASP A 622 13.91 16.62 -26.84
CA ASP A 622 14.04 17.60 -27.93
C ASP A 622 15.34 17.40 -28.74
N SER A 623 16.04 16.28 -28.55
CA SER A 623 17.24 15.95 -29.33
C SER A 623 16.90 15.36 -30.71
N GLY A 624 17.75 15.68 -31.70
CA GLY A 624 17.62 15.22 -33.09
C GLY A 624 17.05 16.27 -34.05
N ASP A 625 16.47 15.80 -35.15
CA ASP A 625 15.89 16.59 -36.22
C ASP A 625 14.64 15.89 -36.81
N ALA A 626 14.13 16.37 -37.95
CA ALA A 626 12.96 15.77 -38.60
C ALA A 626 13.14 14.30 -38.99
N THR A 627 14.38 13.85 -39.20
CA THR A 627 14.73 12.49 -39.65
C THR A 627 15.49 11.67 -38.61
N THR A 628 15.95 12.29 -37.52
CA THR A 628 16.83 11.68 -36.53
C THR A 628 16.32 11.88 -35.11
N GLY A 629 16.40 10.83 -34.28
CA GLY A 629 16.21 10.93 -32.83
C GLY A 629 14.77 11.15 -32.37
N TRP A 630 14.62 11.66 -31.15
CA TRP A 630 13.33 11.77 -30.46
C TRP A 630 12.39 12.78 -31.14
N LYS A 631 12.95 13.85 -31.73
CA LYS A 631 12.22 14.82 -32.56
C LYS A 631 11.48 14.16 -33.74
N CYS A 632 12.14 13.27 -34.46
CA CYS A 632 11.53 12.52 -35.56
C CYS A 632 10.37 11.63 -35.06
N LEU A 633 10.56 10.95 -33.93
CA LEU A 633 9.52 10.10 -33.32
C LEU A 633 8.34 10.91 -32.79
N GLY A 634 8.56 12.18 -32.43
CA GLY A 634 7.55 13.03 -31.79
C GLY A 634 7.11 12.51 -30.42
N TYR A 635 8.03 11.86 -29.71
CA TYR A 635 7.81 11.35 -28.35
C TYR A 635 8.48 12.29 -27.33
N PHE A 636 7.78 12.63 -26.26
CA PHE A 636 8.33 13.33 -25.10
C PHE A 636 7.52 12.99 -23.86
N THR A 637 8.14 13.15 -22.68
CA THR A 637 7.46 13.11 -21.39
C THR A 637 8.13 14.08 -20.41
N THR A 638 7.35 14.68 -19.53
CA THR A 638 7.85 15.52 -18.43
C THR A 638 7.91 14.76 -17.11
N GLU A 639 7.52 13.48 -17.11
CA GLU A 639 7.57 12.62 -15.93
C GLU A 639 9.02 12.28 -15.57
N THR A 640 9.27 12.16 -14.26
CA THR A 640 10.54 11.71 -13.72
C THR A 640 10.82 10.26 -14.11
N LEU A 641 11.97 10.01 -14.71
CA LEU A 641 12.39 8.74 -15.30
C LEU A 641 13.29 7.95 -14.34
N ARG A 642 13.07 6.64 -14.26
CA ARG A 642 13.98 5.69 -13.57
C ARG A 642 14.89 4.90 -14.50
N TYR A 643 14.62 4.97 -15.80
CA TYR A 643 15.33 4.23 -16.83
C TYR A 643 15.92 5.20 -17.85
N GLN A 644 17.07 4.83 -18.41
CA GLN A 644 17.58 5.38 -19.66
C GLN A 644 16.82 4.75 -20.82
N TYR A 645 16.20 5.59 -21.64
CA TYR A 645 15.49 5.19 -22.83
C TYR A 645 16.32 5.46 -24.08
N GLN A 646 16.24 4.56 -25.07
CA GLN A 646 16.94 4.73 -26.35
C GLN A 646 16.15 4.10 -27.49
N TYR A 647 16.09 4.79 -28.64
CA TYR A 647 15.61 4.26 -29.90
C TYR A 647 16.80 3.99 -30.83
N ILE A 648 16.90 2.77 -31.35
CA ILE A 648 17.98 2.32 -32.24
C ILE A 648 17.36 1.78 -33.52
N GLN A 649 17.86 2.23 -34.68
CA GLN A 649 17.44 1.74 -35.99
C GLN A 649 18.60 0.96 -36.65
N GLY A 650 18.27 -0.15 -37.31
CA GLY A 650 19.14 -0.90 -38.19
C GLY A 650 20.10 -1.87 -37.48
N SER A 651 20.93 -1.41 -36.54
CA SER A 651 21.88 -2.30 -35.85
C SER A 651 22.32 -1.76 -34.50
N GLY A 652 23.00 -2.60 -33.69
CA GLY A 652 23.51 -2.20 -32.38
C GLY A 652 22.48 -2.32 -31.25
N TYR A 653 21.41 -3.08 -31.47
CA TYR A 653 20.35 -3.34 -30.49
C TYR A 653 20.89 -3.90 -29.16
N LYS A 654 20.27 -3.51 -28.05
CA LYS A 654 20.59 -3.96 -26.70
C LYS A 654 19.97 -5.32 -26.40
N GLY A 655 18.75 -5.56 -26.85
CA GLY A 655 17.98 -6.79 -26.58
C GLY A 655 18.70 -8.08 -26.97
N PRO A 656 19.20 -8.22 -28.21
CA PRO A 656 19.86 -9.45 -28.67
C PRO A 656 21.04 -9.89 -27.80
N LYS A 657 21.81 -8.95 -27.23
CA LYS A 657 22.93 -9.27 -26.34
C LYS A 657 22.50 -9.93 -25.03
N ARG A 658 21.23 -9.79 -24.65
CA ARG A 658 20.62 -10.42 -23.47
C ARG A 658 19.61 -11.52 -23.84
N GLY A 659 19.61 -11.99 -25.08
CA GLY A 659 18.68 -13.03 -25.55
C GLY A 659 17.32 -12.53 -26.02
N GLY A 660 17.16 -11.21 -26.21
CA GLY A 660 15.98 -10.61 -26.83
C GLY A 660 15.93 -10.79 -28.36
N PRO A 661 14.79 -10.45 -28.99
CA PRO A 661 14.63 -10.55 -30.44
C PRO A 661 15.54 -9.56 -31.19
N ASP A 662 16.07 -9.99 -32.34
CA ASP A 662 16.79 -9.12 -33.28
C ASP A 662 15.86 -8.72 -34.43
N PRO A 663 15.49 -7.43 -34.57
CA PRO A 663 14.61 -6.97 -35.64
C PRO A 663 15.33 -6.83 -36.99
N GLY A 664 16.66 -7.00 -37.06
CA GLY A 664 17.46 -6.95 -38.28
C GLY A 664 17.70 -5.53 -38.83
N LYS A 665 18.37 -5.45 -39.99
CA LYS A 665 18.84 -4.19 -40.60
C LYS A 665 17.73 -3.21 -41.02
N ASP A 666 16.53 -3.71 -41.25
CA ASP A 666 15.35 -2.93 -41.69
C ASP A 666 14.35 -2.75 -40.53
N GLY A 667 14.83 -2.86 -39.30
CA GLY A 667 14.04 -2.74 -38.08
C GLY A 667 14.51 -1.65 -37.13
N PHE A 668 13.85 -1.60 -35.98
CA PHE A 668 14.21 -0.75 -34.87
C PHE A 668 13.97 -1.45 -33.52
N GLU A 669 14.64 -0.94 -32.49
CA GLU A 669 14.43 -1.29 -31.09
C GLU A 669 14.22 0.00 -30.28
N VAL A 670 13.21 0.00 -29.42
CA VAL A 670 13.14 0.91 -28.27
C VAL A 670 13.54 0.13 -27.02
N SER A 671 14.39 0.73 -26.20
CA SER A 671 14.94 0.10 -24.99
C SER A 671 14.78 1.01 -23.78
N ALA A 672 14.63 0.39 -22.61
CA ALA A 672 14.65 1.03 -21.30
C ALA A 672 15.62 0.24 -20.41
N GLU A 673 16.67 0.90 -19.94
CA GLU A 673 17.72 0.28 -19.13
C GLU A 673 17.92 1.07 -17.82
N GLY A 674 17.93 0.40 -16.67
CA GLY A 674 17.94 1.05 -15.36
C GLY A 674 18.64 0.21 -14.32
N ASP A 675 19.34 0.86 -13.39
CA ASP A 675 19.94 0.28 -12.19
C ASP A 675 19.09 0.77 -11.00
N LEU A 676 18.09 -0.01 -10.57
CA LEU A 676 17.02 0.50 -9.71
C LEU A 676 17.40 0.58 -8.23
N ASP A 677 18.47 -0.10 -7.81
CA ASP A 677 18.98 -0.12 -6.45
C ASP A 677 20.42 0.42 -6.31
N GLY A 678 21.11 0.67 -7.42
CA GLY A 678 22.43 1.28 -7.47
C GLY A 678 23.58 0.29 -7.34
N ASP A 679 23.35 -1.02 -7.47
CA ASP A 679 24.36 -2.07 -7.28
C ASP A 679 25.27 -2.28 -8.50
N GLY A 680 24.96 -1.64 -9.63
CA GLY A 680 25.70 -1.71 -10.89
C GLY A 680 25.21 -2.77 -11.88
N LYS A 681 24.22 -3.60 -11.53
CA LYS A 681 23.47 -4.42 -12.48
C LYS A 681 22.30 -3.61 -13.03
N THR A 682 21.80 -4.01 -14.21
CA THR A 682 20.71 -3.28 -14.85
C THR A 682 19.58 -4.18 -15.30
N SER A 683 18.36 -3.74 -15.03
CA SER A 683 17.14 -4.17 -15.72
C SER A 683 17.20 -3.71 -17.18
N LEU A 684 16.84 -4.58 -18.14
CA LEU A 684 16.67 -4.20 -19.56
C LEU A 684 15.30 -4.61 -20.06
N PHE A 685 14.56 -3.65 -20.62
CA PHE A 685 13.32 -3.89 -21.36
C PHE A 685 13.51 -3.45 -22.80
N THR A 686 13.06 -4.25 -23.77
CA THR A 686 13.10 -3.85 -25.18
C THR A 686 11.81 -4.19 -25.92
N LYS A 687 11.46 -3.33 -26.87
CA LYS A 687 10.38 -3.58 -27.83
C LYS A 687 10.85 -3.25 -29.23
N THR A 688 10.56 -4.14 -30.15
CA THR A 688 11.14 -4.18 -31.49
C THR A 688 10.06 -4.05 -32.55
N GLY A 689 10.45 -3.53 -33.71
CA GLY A 689 9.60 -3.47 -34.90
C GLY A 689 10.44 -3.66 -36.15
N LYS A 690 9.86 -4.25 -37.20
CA LYS A 690 10.55 -4.50 -38.46
C LYS A 690 9.63 -4.30 -39.65
N ILE A 691 10.22 -3.89 -40.77
CA ILE A 691 9.48 -3.74 -42.03
C ILE A 691 9.34 -5.12 -42.68
N VAL A 692 8.11 -5.55 -42.92
CA VAL A 692 7.76 -6.77 -43.65
C VAL A 692 6.85 -6.38 -44.80
N ASN A 693 7.28 -6.61 -46.04
CA ASN A 693 6.51 -6.26 -47.25
C ASN A 693 6.10 -4.79 -47.33
N GLY A 694 6.94 -3.87 -46.84
CA GLY A 694 6.65 -2.44 -46.80
C GLY A 694 5.71 -2.00 -45.68
N GLU A 695 5.30 -2.91 -44.79
CA GLU A 695 4.51 -2.61 -43.61
C GLU A 695 5.35 -2.75 -42.34
N LEU A 696 5.21 -1.82 -41.40
CA LEU A 696 5.90 -1.88 -40.13
C LEU A 696 5.12 -2.75 -39.13
N VAL A 697 5.69 -3.91 -38.82
CA VAL A 697 5.12 -4.86 -37.85
C VAL A 697 5.86 -4.70 -36.52
N LEU A 698 5.11 -4.48 -35.44
CA LEU A 698 5.65 -4.46 -34.07
C LEU A 698 5.61 -5.87 -33.48
N ASP A 699 6.61 -6.21 -32.66
CA ASP A 699 6.53 -7.42 -31.85
C ASP A 699 5.39 -7.30 -30.82
N ASP A 700 4.73 -8.41 -30.51
CA ASP A 700 3.53 -8.40 -29.65
C ASP A 700 3.87 -8.04 -28.19
N ASP A 701 4.98 -8.59 -27.69
CA ASP A 701 5.37 -8.51 -26.29
C ASP A 701 6.57 -7.55 -26.10
N VAL A 702 6.85 -7.22 -24.85
CA VAL A 702 8.09 -6.52 -24.44
C VAL A 702 9.05 -7.58 -23.92
N PHE A 703 10.25 -7.66 -24.51
CA PHE A 703 11.32 -8.49 -23.96
C PHE A 703 11.84 -7.86 -22.66
N SER A 704 12.16 -8.69 -21.68
CA SER A 704 12.72 -8.23 -20.40
C SER A 704 13.85 -9.15 -19.93
N SER A 705 15.01 -8.57 -19.62
CA SER A 705 16.10 -9.19 -18.89
C SER A 705 16.14 -8.59 -17.49
N ASP A 706 16.20 -9.45 -16.48
CA ASP A 706 16.35 -9.07 -15.06
C ASP A 706 15.34 -8.02 -14.59
N PRO A 707 14.02 -8.18 -14.84
CA PRO A 707 13.01 -7.13 -14.65
C PRO A 707 12.77 -6.69 -13.19
N THR A 708 13.46 -7.31 -12.24
CA THR A 708 13.36 -7.04 -10.81
C THR A 708 14.67 -6.56 -10.19
N GLU A 709 15.70 -6.37 -11.01
CA GLU A 709 16.84 -5.51 -10.64
C GLU A 709 16.32 -4.09 -10.43
#